data_AF-A0A6S7FPQ9-F1
#
_entry.id   AF-A0A6S7FPQ9-F1
#
_cell.length_a   1.000
_cell.length_b   1.000
_cell.length_c   1.000
_cell.angle_alpha   90.00
_cell.angle_beta   90.00
_cell.angle_gamma   90.00
#
_symmetry.space_group_name_H-M   'P 1'
#
loop_
_entity.id
_entity.type
_entity.pdbx_description
1 polymer ?
#
loop_
_entity_poly.entity_id
_entity_poly.type
_entity_poly.pdbx_seq_one_letter_code
_entity_poly.pdbx_strand_id
1 'polypeptide(L)'
;MFLYITDNQISNSTTSTPASTSSLNPSRNLPTPNSLNPSQILPTPKSTLSYEEFRKRKQVARTKKIQSAKKAKSNEEVKVQVGVLEADGGKLKRLKGRTLPLVIASSCNADNLLKAAIEKHAKHFKQFDKYADYLLLYHDHSIVQRLPGSSEDFVLSEYKKDLGKPYSKIYFYLCCKIDLERVKDFAETESDDDILMPRGEEKKQTVKLESAINISDDDEERKSFQSPETSCPTCFRMFPFDQIEAHANICADNHIDPIGYVSDDNLEELLNDFPEISTDVSEVENTSPDTKMEKMKDLVTELAKNVQPVKIRISVRRKSVFKDYLETAKKPWFNGRRMLKVTFIGEPAVDDGGPRREFFSEVLQSIERDLFKNGMPSPDMAALGSDKFKITGELMAGSIVQGGPAPCFLSEEAYAYMVEGVSSITTEGWVPQIKDKKLINAIDQIRNCTTNESLQKLLLEENMMDVLQLIHYRGVPSRETLQSVDNILRPIVMYDFSRYLPMLDQLTAGLSSFGVMDAVKENRVIMEALFVAKHSTCFVPTTDQFLDGIDAAFSEDGSNRKDKEVDIHKFFCDFVQDTDALQEQESNGLNTLSELHKFITGCERIPPLGLPKRISVKFKHGCIERCRCRPTASTCDLSITLPVHYHDNYSQFKESMDSALIEGKGFGLL
;
A
#
# COMPACT_ATOMS: atom_id res chain seq x y z
N MET A 1 -14.87 -29.11 45.18
CA MET A 1 -16.31 -29.39 45.43
C MET A 1 -16.93 -29.76 44.08
N PHE A 2 -17.02 -31.06 43.76
CA PHE A 2 -17.60 -31.64 42.52
C PHE A 2 -16.99 -31.16 41.16
N LEU A 3 -16.82 -31.97 40.12
CA LEU A 3 -17.10 -33.40 39.91
C LEU A 3 -16.05 -34.05 38.97
N TYR A 4 -15.95 -35.37 39.01
CA TYR A 4 -15.29 -36.23 38.00
C TYR A 4 -16.25 -36.52 36.84
N ILE A 5 -15.70 -36.98 35.70
CA ILE A 5 -16.14 -38.19 34.99
C ILE A 5 -15.01 -38.65 34.04
N THR A 6 -14.93 -39.96 33.79
CA THR A 6 -13.87 -40.66 33.04
C THR A 6 -14.47 -41.60 31.99
N ASP A 7 -13.60 -42.44 31.39
CA ASP A 7 -13.86 -43.66 30.59
C ASP A 7 -13.77 -43.47 29.06
N ASN A 8 -12.88 -44.15 28.31
CA ASN A 8 -12.58 -45.60 28.14
C ASN A 8 -13.50 -46.27 27.10
N GLN A 9 -13.10 -47.28 26.29
CA GLN A 9 -11.82 -47.78 25.73
C GLN A 9 -12.17 -49.01 24.84
N ILE A 10 -11.25 -49.49 23.97
CA ILE A 10 -11.20 -50.88 23.41
C ILE A 10 -12.38 -51.22 22.42
N SER A 11 -12.27 -51.98 21.31
CA SER A 11 -11.48 -53.19 21.00
C SER A 11 -11.39 -53.49 19.48
N ASN A 12 -10.30 -54.18 19.06
CA ASN A 12 -10.24 -55.34 18.13
C ASN A 12 -10.67 -55.21 16.64
N SER A 13 -10.14 -55.98 15.66
CA SER A 13 -8.94 -56.86 15.58
C SER A 13 -8.76 -57.47 14.17
N THR A 14 -7.52 -57.70 13.72
CA THR A 14 -7.06 -58.81 12.79
C THR A 14 -7.68 -58.90 11.37
N THR A 15 -7.07 -59.44 10.29
CA THR A 15 -5.91 -60.35 10.11
C THR A 15 -5.36 -60.32 8.65
N SER A 16 -4.26 -61.05 8.41
CA SER A 16 -3.89 -61.79 7.17
C SER A 16 -3.56 -61.06 5.84
N THR A 17 -2.26 -61.04 5.52
CA THR A 17 -1.66 -61.36 4.19
C THR A 17 -1.74 -62.88 3.91
N PRO A 18 -1.25 -63.48 2.79
CA PRO A 18 -0.52 -62.99 1.59
C PRO A 18 -1.39 -63.18 0.30
N ALA A 19 -0.98 -63.38 -0.97
CA ALA A 19 0.26 -63.74 -1.69
C ALA A 19 0.02 -63.53 -3.23
N SER A 20 0.92 -63.71 -4.22
CA SER A 20 2.40 -63.61 -4.37
C SER A 20 2.80 -64.05 -5.80
N THR A 21 3.89 -63.52 -6.39
CA THR A 21 4.66 -64.08 -7.57
C THR A 21 3.90 -64.23 -8.93
N SER A 22 4.49 -64.26 -10.14
CA SER A 22 5.86 -64.02 -10.68
C SER A 22 5.77 -63.94 -12.24
N SER A 23 6.41 -62.99 -12.92
CA SER A 23 7.68 -63.12 -13.69
C SER A 23 7.56 -63.36 -15.22
N LEU A 24 8.73 -63.33 -15.91
CA LEU A 24 9.03 -63.74 -17.30
C LEU A 24 8.73 -62.79 -18.48
N ASN A 25 9.74 -61.95 -18.76
CA ASN A 25 10.20 -61.60 -20.11
C ASN A 25 10.62 -62.89 -20.88
N PRO A 26 10.62 -62.97 -22.24
CA PRO A 26 11.76 -62.42 -23.00
C PRO A 26 11.55 -61.99 -24.49
N SER A 27 12.15 -60.85 -24.84
CA SER A 27 13.13 -60.65 -25.95
C SER A 27 13.03 -61.33 -27.33
N ARG A 28 13.16 -60.48 -28.39
CA ARG A 28 13.94 -60.65 -29.65
C ARG A 28 13.42 -61.64 -30.74
N ASN A 29 13.66 -61.45 -32.06
CA ASN A 29 13.99 -60.26 -32.89
C ASN A 29 13.91 -60.62 -34.42
N LEU A 30 14.12 -59.62 -35.32
CA LEU A 30 14.50 -59.74 -36.76
C LEU A 30 13.42 -60.23 -37.77
N PRO A 31 13.57 -59.98 -39.11
CA PRO A 31 14.51 -59.10 -39.82
C PRO A 31 13.89 -58.05 -40.78
N THR A 32 14.73 -57.11 -41.23
CA THR A 32 14.56 -56.15 -42.35
C THR A 32 15.18 -56.76 -43.65
N PRO A 33 15.48 -56.11 -44.83
CA PRO A 33 15.91 -54.72 -45.06
C PRO A 33 15.53 -54.01 -46.40
N ASN A 34 16.16 -52.84 -46.58
CA ASN A 34 16.18 -51.89 -47.72
C ASN A 34 14.99 -50.91 -47.77
N SER A 35 15.18 -49.60 -47.95
CA SER A 35 16.40 -48.75 -47.92
C SER A 35 16.00 -47.28 -47.67
N LEU A 36 16.85 -46.26 -47.47
CA LEU A 36 18.32 -46.10 -47.57
C LEU A 36 18.79 -45.09 -46.48
N ASN A 37 19.90 -44.35 -46.67
CA ASN A 37 20.42 -43.28 -45.80
C ASN A 37 21.32 -42.32 -46.67
N PRO A 38 21.91 -41.18 -46.22
CA PRO A 38 22.32 -40.79 -44.85
C PRO A 38 21.78 -39.40 -44.38
N SER A 39 22.36 -38.85 -43.29
CA SER A 39 21.76 -37.83 -42.43
C SER A 39 22.62 -36.57 -42.17
N GLN A 40 21.99 -35.57 -41.49
CA GLN A 40 22.54 -34.33 -40.88
C GLN A 40 22.89 -33.13 -41.80
N ILE A 41 22.31 -31.95 -41.50
CA ILE A 41 22.98 -30.63 -41.23
C ILE A 41 21.95 -29.45 -41.22
N LEU A 42 22.12 -28.54 -40.24
CA LEU A 42 21.57 -27.17 -39.99
C LEU A 42 20.18 -26.69 -40.53
N PRO A 43 19.42 -25.91 -39.72
CA PRO A 43 18.33 -25.06 -40.21
C PRO A 43 18.85 -23.76 -40.85
N THR A 44 18.15 -23.27 -41.88
CA THR A 44 18.50 -22.05 -42.66
C THR A 44 17.37 -20.99 -42.63
N PRO A 45 17.63 -19.70 -42.97
CA PRO A 45 16.89 -18.58 -42.38
C PRO A 45 15.56 -18.23 -43.07
N LYS A 46 14.68 -17.57 -42.30
CA LYS A 46 13.42 -16.98 -42.78
C LYS A 46 13.71 -15.82 -43.75
N SER A 47 13.12 -15.86 -44.94
CA SER A 47 13.30 -14.84 -45.98
C SER A 47 12.68 -13.49 -45.58
N THR A 48 13.48 -12.42 -45.69
CA THR A 48 13.03 -11.04 -45.53
C THR A 48 12.36 -10.52 -46.81
N LEU A 49 11.20 -9.88 -46.66
CA LEU A 49 10.50 -9.22 -47.76
C LEU A 49 11.24 -7.96 -48.22
N SER A 50 11.12 -7.62 -49.51
CA SER A 50 11.73 -6.40 -50.03
C SER A 50 11.03 -5.13 -49.50
N TYR A 51 11.78 -4.02 -49.43
CA TYR A 51 11.26 -2.72 -49.03
C TYR A 51 10.08 -2.26 -49.91
N GLU A 52 10.11 -2.59 -51.21
CA GLU A 52 9.02 -2.27 -52.13
C GLU A 52 7.73 -3.04 -51.83
N GLU A 53 7.82 -4.34 -51.55
CA GLU A 53 6.66 -5.16 -51.20
C GLU A 53 6.04 -4.72 -49.88
N PHE A 54 6.88 -4.36 -48.90
CA PHE A 54 6.43 -3.77 -47.64
C PHE A 54 5.73 -2.42 -47.88
N ARG A 55 6.30 -1.55 -48.72
CA ARG A 55 5.71 -0.26 -49.11
C ARG A 55 4.36 -0.45 -49.82
N LYS A 56 4.27 -1.35 -50.79
CA LYS A 56 3.04 -1.72 -51.51
C LYS A 56 1.97 -2.25 -50.54
N ARG A 57 2.31 -3.17 -49.61
CA ARG A 57 1.39 -3.66 -48.56
C ARG A 57 0.90 -2.54 -47.62
N LYS A 58 1.78 -1.66 -47.13
CA LYS A 58 1.40 -0.49 -46.31
C LYS A 58 0.49 0.51 -47.06
N GLN A 59 0.66 0.65 -48.37
CA GLN A 59 -0.13 1.56 -49.20
C GLN A 59 -1.55 1.02 -49.43
N VAL A 60 -1.71 -0.28 -49.70
CA VAL A 60 -3.02 -0.97 -49.76
C VAL A 60 -3.74 -0.95 -48.41
N ALA A 61 -3.01 -1.09 -47.31
CA ALA A 61 -3.58 -0.96 -45.97
C ALA A 61 -4.07 0.46 -45.65
N ARG A 62 -3.49 1.50 -46.27
CA ARG A 62 -3.96 2.89 -46.15
C ARG A 62 -5.21 3.15 -46.99
N THR A 63 -5.27 2.71 -48.25
CA THR A 63 -6.47 2.92 -49.09
C THR A 63 -7.69 2.17 -48.57
N LYS A 64 -7.54 0.93 -48.08
CA LYS A 64 -8.64 0.18 -47.42
C LYS A 64 -9.19 0.86 -46.15
N LYS A 65 -8.47 1.81 -45.55
CA LYS A 65 -8.91 2.54 -44.35
C LYS A 65 -9.68 3.85 -44.64
N ILE A 66 -9.83 4.23 -45.92
CA ILE A 66 -10.44 5.50 -46.33
C ILE A 66 -11.77 5.29 -47.10
N GLN A 67 -11.98 4.13 -47.74
CA GLN A 67 -13.16 3.87 -48.57
C GLN A 67 -14.29 3.06 -47.92
N SER A 68 -14.25 2.81 -46.61
CA SER A 68 -15.36 2.17 -45.87
C SER A 68 -16.38 3.17 -45.28
N ALA A 69 -16.18 4.47 -45.47
CA ALA A 69 -17.09 5.53 -45.03
C ALA A 69 -18.29 5.73 -45.97
N LYS A 70 -19.10 4.67 -46.19
CA LYS A 70 -20.50 4.70 -46.70
C LYS A 70 -21.08 3.28 -46.87
N LYS A 71 -21.60 2.70 -45.79
CA LYS A 71 -22.67 1.67 -45.82
C LYS A 71 -23.40 1.68 -44.48
N ALA A 72 -24.70 1.40 -44.49
CA ALA A 72 -25.55 1.50 -43.30
C ALA A 72 -25.03 0.59 -42.17
N LYS A 73 -24.92 1.12 -40.96
CA LYS A 73 -24.48 0.36 -39.79
C LYS A 73 -25.69 -0.23 -39.07
N SER A 74 -25.63 -1.55 -38.83
CA SER A 74 -26.59 -2.30 -38.02
C SER A 74 -26.66 -1.77 -36.59
N ASN A 75 -27.77 -2.05 -35.90
CA ASN A 75 -28.00 -1.62 -34.54
C ASN A 75 -26.89 -2.16 -33.60
N GLU A 76 -26.08 -1.28 -33.03
CA GLU A 76 -24.91 -1.62 -32.22
C GLU A 76 -25.32 -1.59 -30.73
N GLU A 77 -25.16 -2.71 -30.01
CA GLU A 77 -25.45 -2.75 -28.58
C GLU A 77 -24.36 -2.05 -27.77
N VAL A 78 -24.77 -1.20 -26.83
CA VAL A 78 -23.89 -0.29 -26.10
C VAL A 78 -24.18 -0.31 -24.61
N LYS A 79 -23.12 -0.20 -23.81
CA LYS A 79 -23.17 -0.29 -22.34
C LYS A 79 -23.14 1.11 -21.72
N VAL A 80 -24.24 1.52 -21.09
CA VAL A 80 -24.42 2.79 -20.35
C VAL A 80 -24.62 2.52 -18.86
N GLN A 81 -24.61 3.55 -18.01
CA GLN A 81 -24.83 3.42 -16.56
C GLN A 81 -26.18 4.03 -16.17
N VAL A 82 -26.95 3.36 -15.31
CA VAL A 82 -28.21 3.90 -14.76
C VAL A 82 -28.24 3.77 -13.24
N GLY A 83 -28.30 4.90 -12.54
CA GLY A 83 -28.42 4.99 -11.08
C GLY A 83 -29.86 5.15 -10.60
N VAL A 84 -30.05 5.22 -9.27
CA VAL A 84 -31.32 5.58 -8.62
C VAL A 84 -31.14 6.84 -7.76
N LEU A 85 -32.13 7.73 -7.79
CA LEU A 85 -32.27 8.94 -6.97
C LEU A 85 -33.46 8.78 -6.01
N GLU A 86 -33.31 9.33 -4.81
CA GLU A 86 -34.33 9.38 -3.75
C GLU A 86 -34.32 10.79 -3.12
N ALA A 87 -35.45 11.25 -2.58
CA ALA A 87 -35.55 12.57 -1.93
C ALA A 87 -35.12 12.49 -0.46
N ASP A 88 -34.12 13.30 -0.07
CA ASP A 88 -33.60 13.34 1.30
C ASP A 88 -33.30 14.79 1.69
N GLY A 89 -34.14 15.37 2.56
CA GLY A 89 -34.00 16.76 3.03
C GLY A 89 -34.21 17.79 1.92
N GLY A 90 -35.34 17.71 1.22
CA GLY A 90 -35.73 18.64 0.14
C GLY A 90 -34.88 18.56 -1.13
N LYS A 91 -33.94 17.60 -1.25
CA LYS A 91 -33.00 17.51 -2.38
C LYS A 91 -32.82 16.06 -2.84
N LEU A 92 -32.77 15.84 -4.15
CA LEU A 92 -32.55 14.52 -4.75
C LEU A 92 -31.10 14.06 -4.54
N LYS A 93 -30.90 12.91 -3.91
CA LYS A 93 -29.59 12.31 -3.65
C LYS A 93 -29.44 10.95 -4.33
N ARG A 94 -28.23 10.66 -4.82
CA ARG A 94 -27.90 9.43 -5.57
C ARG A 94 -27.63 8.29 -4.59
N LEU A 95 -28.38 7.20 -4.71
CA LEU A 95 -28.23 6.02 -3.86
C LEU A 95 -26.93 5.28 -4.18
N LYS A 96 -25.96 5.39 -3.27
CA LYS A 96 -24.65 4.72 -3.37
C LYS A 96 -24.86 3.21 -3.46
N GLY A 97 -24.20 2.57 -4.42
CA GLY A 97 -24.36 1.14 -4.70
C GLY A 97 -25.54 0.79 -5.62
N ARG A 98 -26.59 1.62 -5.74
CA ARG A 98 -27.71 1.39 -6.68
C ARG A 98 -27.44 2.04 -8.05
N THR A 99 -26.34 1.65 -8.69
CA THR A 99 -26.03 2.03 -10.10
C THR A 99 -25.62 0.81 -10.89
N LEU A 100 -26.32 0.54 -11.99
CA LEU A 100 -26.14 -0.68 -12.79
C LEU A 100 -25.75 -0.35 -14.24
N PRO A 101 -24.85 -1.14 -14.85
CA PRO A 101 -24.55 -1.01 -16.26
C PRO A 101 -25.66 -1.65 -17.10
N LEU A 102 -26.42 -0.85 -17.84
CA LEU A 102 -27.43 -1.29 -18.79
C LEU A 102 -26.78 -1.52 -20.17
N VAL A 103 -27.11 -2.61 -20.84
CA VAL A 103 -26.73 -2.85 -22.26
C VAL A 103 -28.00 -2.68 -23.08
N ILE A 104 -27.93 -1.86 -24.12
CA ILE A 104 -29.11 -1.47 -24.91
C ILE A 104 -28.68 -1.06 -26.33
N ALA A 105 -29.60 -1.08 -27.29
CA ALA A 105 -29.35 -0.62 -28.66
C ALA A 105 -28.92 0.86 -28.70
N SER A 106 -27.94 1.21 -29.54
CA SER A 106 -27.49 2.60 -29.71
C SER A 106 -28.56 3.53 -30.28
N SER A 107 -29.55 3.00 -31.01
CA SER A 107 -30.69 3.77 -31.55
C SER A 107 -31.86 3.94 -30.55
N CYS A 108 -31.65 3.66 -29.26
CA CYS A 108 -32.74 3.64 -28.28
C CYS A 108 -33.27 5.04 -27.94
N ASN A 109 -34.59 5.14 -27.79
CA ASN A 109 -35.30 6.33 -27.29
C ASN A 109 -35.50 6.27 -25.77
N ALA A 110 -36.06 7.34 -25.19
CA ALA A 110 -36.21 7.49 -23.74
C ALA A 110 -37.05 6.37 -23.09
N ASP A 111 -38.24 6.08 -23.63
CA ASP A 111 -39.19 5.13 -23.04
C ASP A 111 -38.63 3.70 -22.96
N ASN A 112 -37.92 3.27 -23.99
CA ASN A 112 -37.33 1.93 -24.02
C ASN A 112 -36.09 1.84 -23.12
N LEU A 113 -35.33 2.93 -22.95
CA LEU A 113 -34.24 3.01 -21.97
C LEU A 113 -34.79 2.98 -20.53
N LEU A 114 -35.87 3.72 -20.25
CA LEU A 114 -36.58 3.72 -18.97
C LEU A 114 -37.11 2.31 -18.62
N LYS A 115 -37.84 1.66 -19.53
CA LYS A 115 -38.36 0.29 -19.34
C LYS A 115 -37.25 -0.73 -19.06
N ALA A 116 -36.19 -0.72 -19.88
CA ALA A 116 -35.05 -1.62 -19.72
C ALA A 116 -34.25 -1.34 -18.43
N ALA A 117 -34.19 -0.09 -17.97
CA ALA A 117 -33.59 0.27 -16.69
C ALA A 117 -34.41 -0.23 -15.50
N ILE A 118 -35.74 0.01 -15.48
CA ILE A 118 -36.65 -0.48 -14.43
C ILE A 118 -36.56 -2.00 -14.30
N GLU A 119 -36.64 -2.72 -15.43
CA GLU A 119 -36.57 -4.18 -15.43
C GLU A 119 -35.21 -4.70 -14.90
N LYS A 120 -34.11 -4.01 -15.24
CA LYS A 120 -32.77 -4.39 -14.77
C LYS A 120 -32.56 -4.11 -13.28
N HIS A 121 -33.07 -2.99 -12.76
CA HIS A 121 -32.99 -2.67 -11.33
C HIS A 121 -33.87 -3.63 -10.50
N ALA A 122 -35.10 -3.93 -10.95
CA ALA A 122 -35.98 -4.88 -10.30
C ALA A 122 -35.38 -6.31 -10.23
N LYS A 123 -34.68 -6.76 -11.28
CA LYS A 123 -33.98 -8.06 -11.29
C LYS A 123 -32.77 -8.12 -10.35
N HIS A 124 -32.12 -6.98 -10.08
CA HIS A 124 -30.87 -6.92 -9.31
C HIS A 124 -31.07 -6.55 -7.83
N PHE A 125 -32.15 -5.82 -7.50
CA PHE A 125 -32.42 -5.33 -6.15
C PHE A 125 -33.81 -5.77 -5.69
N LYS A 126 -33.88 -6.73 -4.75
CA LYS A 126 -35.14 -7.19 -4.12
C LYS A 126 -35.94 -6.09 -3.40
N GLN A 127 -35.32 -4.93 -3.15
CA GLN A 127 -35.90 -3.74 -2.53
C GLN A 127 -36.11 -2.59 -3.55
N PHE A 128 -36.30 -2.92 -4.83
CA PHE A 128 -36.66 -1.98 -5.88
C PHE A 128 -38.07 -2.35 -6.35
N ASP A 129 -39.03 -1.47 -6.08
CA ASP A 129 -40.42 -1.66 -6.53
C ASP A 129 -40.46 -1.55 -8.06
N LYS A 130 -41.03 -2.56 -8.74
CA LYS A 130 -41.17 -2.55 -10.20
C LYS A 130 -42.41 -1.75 -10.65
N TYR A 131 -43.35 -1.48 -9.74
CA TYR A 131 -44.67 -0.94 -10.05
C TYR A 131 -44.81 0.57 -9.76
N ALA A 132 -43.79 1.20 -9.18
CA ALA A 132 -43.76 2.65 -8.95
C ALA A 132 -43.48 3.45 -10.24
N ASP A 133 -44.07 4.64 -10.34
CA ASP A 133 -43.86 5.58 -11.45
C ASP A 133 -42.44 6.19 -11.39
N TYR A 134 -41.51 5.65 -12.19
CA TYR A 134 -40.17 6.20 -12.35
C TYR A 134 -40.06 7.13 -13.56
N LEU A 135 -39.33 8.23 -13.39
CA LEU A 135 -38.87 9.12 -14.44
C LEU A 135 -37.36 8.95 -14.66
N LEU A 136 -36.93 9.07 -15.92
CA LEU A 136 -35.53 9.01 -16.33
C LEU A 136 -34.94 10.44 -16.35
N LEU A 137 -33.85 10.67 -15.61
CA LEU A 137 -33.21 11.98 -15.45
C LEU A 137 -31.75 11.98 -15.93
N TYR A 138 -31.31 13.13 -16.43
CA TYR A 138 -29.91 13.45 -16.77
C TYR A 138 -29.08 13.79 -15.51
N HIS A 139 -27.79 14.11 -15.71
CA HIS A 139 -26.85 14.43 -14.61
C HIS A 139 -27.20 15.72 -13.86
N ASP A 140 -27.86 16.67 -14.52
CA ASP A 140 -28.39 17.92 -13.96
C ASP A 140 -29.80 17.76 -13.35
N HIS A 141 -30.31 16.53 -13.32
CA HIS A 141 -31.65 16.15 -12.87
C HIS A 141 -32.81 16.65 -13.78
N SER A 142 -32.52 17.14 -14.99
CA SER A 142 -33.54 17.39 -16.02
C SER A 142 -34.08 16.08 -16.62
N ILE A 143 -35.32 16.09 -17.13
CA ILE A 143 -36.01 14.88 -17.61
C ILE A 143 -35.51 14.47 -19.01
N VAL A 144 -35.18 13.18 -19.17
CA VAL A 144 -34.75 12.59 -20.44
C VAL A 144 -35.97 12.35 -21.35
N GLN A 145 -36.39 13.41 -22.03
CA GLN A 145 -37.32 13.34 -23.17
C GLN A 145 -36.70 13.92 -24.45
N ARG A 146 -35.91 14.99 -24.33
CA ARG A 146 -35.22 15.68 -25.43
C ARG A 146 -33.72 15.80 -25.18
N LEU A 147 -32.95 16.05 -26.23
CA LEU A 147 -31.51 16.32 -26.11
C LEU A 147 -31.26 17.66 -25.39
N PRO A 148 -30.36 17.76 -24.39
CA PRO A 148 -30.16 18.99 -23.64
C PRO A 148 -29.68 20.15 -24.52
N GLY A 149 -30.48 21.21 -24.59
CA GLY A 149 -30.22 22.38 -25.45
C GLY A 149 -30.79 22.29 -26.88
N SER A 150 -31.50 21.20 -27.24
CA SER A 150 -32.23 21.08 -28.51
C SER A 150 -33.74 20.88 -28.28
N SER A 151 -34.53 21.09 -29.33
CA SER A 151 -35.94 20.70 -29.39
C SER A 151 -36.16 19.26 -29.90
N GLU A 152 -35.08 18.56 -30.28
CA GLU A 152 -35.10 17.19 -30.79
C GLU A 152 -35.29 16.14 -29.68
N ASP A 153 -36.08 15.11 -29.98
CA ASP A 153 -36.37 14.01 -29.04
C ASP A 153 -35.14 13.13 -28.78
N PHE A 154 -35.04 12.55 -27.58
CA PHE A 154 -33.85 11.84 -27.14
C PHE A 154 -33.59 10.54 -27.91
N VAL A 155 -32.45 10.48 -28.60
CA VAL A 155 -31.85 9.25 -29.16
C VAL A 155 -30.45 9.05 -28.58
N LEU A 156 -30.17 7.87 -28.03
CA LEU A 156 -28.93 7.58 -27.29
C LEU A 156 -27.64 7.79 -28.11
N SER A 157 -27.66 7.49 -29.42
CA SER A 157 -26.52 7.69 -30.31
C SER A 157 -26.17 9.16 -30.54
N GLU A 158 -27.16 10.04 -30.48
CA GLU A 158 -27.01 11.48 -30.75
C GLU A 158 -26.58 12.20 -29.48
N TYR A 159 -27.21 11.89 -28.34
CA TYR A 159 -26.73 12.34 -27.02
C TYR A 159 -25.26 11.96 -26.77
N LYS A 160 -24.83 10.78 -27.24
CA LYS A 160 -23.43 10.33 -27.16
C LYS A 160 -22.48 11.06 -28.11
N LYS A 161 -22.97 11.55 -29.25
CA LYS A 161 -22.22 12.39 -30.19
C LYS A 161 -21.97 13.77 -29.55
N ASP A 162 -23.00 14.37 -28.95
CA ASP A 162 -22.92 15.71 -28.34
C ASP A 162 -22.08 15.71 -27.06
N LEU A 163 -22.19 14.66 -26.23
CA LEU A 163 -21.34 14.49 -25.05
C LEU A 163 -19.85 14.22 -25.35
N GLY A 164 -19.50 13.79 -26.57
CA GLY A 164 -18.15 13.38 -26.96
C GLY A 164 -17.55 12.20 -26.18
N LYS A 165 -18.36 11.48 -25.38
CA LYS A 165 -17.91 10.47 -24.41
C LYS A 165 -18.14 9.03 -24.90
N PRO A 166 -17.36 8.03 -24.43
CA PRO A 166 -17.71 6.63 -24.64
C PRO A 166 -18.98 6.28 -23.84
N TYR A 167 -19.83 5.41 -24.39
CA TYR A 167 -21.11 5.02 -23.76
C TYR A 167 -20.96 4.56 -22.30
N SER A 168 -19.86 3.89 -21.96
CA SER A 168 -19.55 3.41 -20.60
C SER A 168 -19.33 4.51 -19.55
N LYS A 169 -19.22 5.78 -19.99
CA LYS A 169 -19.14 6.99 -19.14
C LYS A 169 -20.39 7.89 -19.26
N ILE A 170 -21.48 7.40 -19.88
CA ILE A 170 -22.79 8.06 -19.90
C ILE A 170 -23.62 7.53 -18.72
N TYR A 171 -24.20 8.44 -17.95
CA TYR A 171 -24.97 8.16 -16.73
C TYR A 171 -26.37 8.78 -16.82
N PHE A 172 -27.38 7.95 -16.56
CA PHE A 172 -28.76 8.36 -16.34
C PHE A 172 -29.19 7.97 -14.92
N TYR A 173 -30.32 8.51 -14.45
CA TYR A 173 -30.86 8.21 -13.12
C TYR A 173 -32.37 7.94 -13.18
N LEU A 174 -32.83 6.92 -12.45
CA LEU A 174 -34.25 6.71 -12.16
C LEU A 174 -34.62 7.48 -10.90
N CYS A 175 -35.72 8.24 -10.92
CA CYS A 175 -36.29 8.93 -9.77
C CYS A 175 -37.78 8.59 -9.67
N CYS A 176 -38.29 8.29 -8.48
CA CYS A 176 -39.73 8.12 -8.28
C CYS A 176 -40.43 9.47 -8.48
N LYS A 177 -41.57 9.49 -9.18
CA LYS A 177 -42.34 10.71 -9.44
C LYS A 177 -42.74 11.44 -8.14
N ILE A 178 -43.15 10.68 -7.12
CA ILE A 178 -43.50 11.19 -5.77
C ILE A 178 -42.32 11.95 -5.13
N ASP A 179 -41.10 11.45 -5.29
CA ASP A 179 -39.90 12.07 -4.73
C ASP A 179 -39.43 13.29 -5.54
N LEU A 180 -39.71 13.33 -6.84
CA LEU A 180 -39.50 14.53 -7.66
C LEU A 180 -40.53 15.63 -7.34
N GLU A 181 -41.77 15.27 -7.00
CA GLU A 181 -42.82 16.21 -6.60
C GLU A 181 -42.52 16.80 -5.21
N ARG A 182 -42.21 15.97 -4.20
CA ARG A 182 -41.77 16.41 -2.85
C ARG A 182 -40.62 17.42 -2.85
N VAL A 183 -39.73 17.37 -3.84
CA VAL A 183 -38.58 18.28 -3.98
C VAL A 183 -38.97 19.62 -4.64
N LYS A 184 -40.05 19.66 -5.41
CA LYS A 184 -40.62 20.91 -5.95
C LYS A 184 -41.43 21.64 -4.87
N ASP A 185 -42.30 20.91 -4.16
CA ASP A 185 -43.11 21.46 -3.06
C ASP A 185 -42.21 22.18 -2.03
N PHE A 186 -41.06 21.57 -1.68
CA PHE A 186 -40.05 22.17 -0.80
C PHE A 186 -39.45 23.47 -1.34
N ALA A 187 -39.21 23.55 -2.66
CA ALA A 187 -38.61 24.72 -3.30
C ALA A 187 -39.58 25.89 -3.44
N GLU A 188 -40.89 25.62 -3.52
CA GLU A 188 -41.94 26.65 -3.52
C GLU A 188 -42.25 27.17 -2.11
N THR A 189 -41.83 26.46 -1.05
CA THR A 189 -41.94 26.93 0.36
C THR A 189 -40.74 27.71 0.89
N GLU A 190 -39.62 27.81 0.17
CA GLU A 190 -38.42 28.57 0.60
C GLU A 190 -38.39 30.04 0.07
N SER A 191 -39.48 30.56 -0.52
CA SER A 191 -39.47 31.84 -1.25
C SER A 191 -40.21 33.04 -0.62
N ASP A 192 -40.83 32.91 0.56
CA ASP A 192 -41.54 34.02 1.25
C ASP A 192 -41.18 34.11 2.75
N ASP A 193 -41.37 35.32 3.29
CA ASP A 193 -41.24 35.77 4.70
C ASP A 193 -39.87 35.73 5.42
N ASP A 194 -39.15 36.86 5.33
CA ASP A 194 -38.32 37.40 6.43
C ASP A 194 -39.17 37.63 7.70
N ILE A 195 -38.69 37.24 8.91
CA ILE A 195 -38.85 38.00 10.18
C ILE A 195 -38.10 37.37 11.38
N LEU A 196 -37.80 38.23 12.37
CA LEU A 196 -37.04 38.10 13.62
C LEU A 196 -36.95 36.74 14.38
N MET A 197 -35.77 36.54 14.99
CA MET A 197 -35.48 35.72 16.20
C MET A 197 -36.27 36.21 17.46
N PRO A 198 -36.41 35.48 18.61
CA PRO A 198 -35.47 34.46 19.15
C PRO A 198 -36.01 33.30 20.04
N ARG A 199 -35.07 32.40 20.43
CA ARG A 199 -35.03 31.52 21.64
C ARG A 199 -36.24 30.63 22.01
N GLY A 200 -35.97 29.32 22.16
CA GLY A 200 -36.82 28.34 22.85
C GLY A 200 -36.02 27.11 23.33
N GLU A 201 -36.51 26.39 24.34
CA GLU A 201 -35.78 25.33 25.05
C GLU A 201 -36.25 23.88 24.73
N GLU A 202 -35.51 22.92 25.28
CA GLU A 202 -35.64 21.46 25.24
C GLU A 202 -37.04 20.83 25.08
N LYS A 203 -37.12 19.68 24.38
CA LYS A 203 -37.24 18.35 25.06
C LYS A 203 -37.10 17.12 24.15
N LYS A 204 -36.82 15.98 24.79
CA LYS A 204 -36.77 14.63 24.20
C LYS A 204 -38.18 14.07 24.05
N GLN A 205 -38.42 13.24 23.03
CA GLN A 205 -39.17 12.00 23.25
C GLN A 205 -38.82 10.91 22.23
N THR A 206 -38.65 9.69 22.74
CA THR A 206 -38.48 8.45 21.97
C THR A 206 -39.77 7.65 22.05
N VAL A 207 -40.24 7.09 20.93
CA VAL A 207 -41.31 6.09 20.92
C VAL A 207 -40.88 4.91 20.05
N LYS A 208 -40.92 3.70 20.64
CA LYS A 208 -40.94 2.42 19.92
C LYS A 208 -42.41 2.06 19.63
N LEU A 209 -42.68 1.37 18.53
CA LEU A 209 -43.71 0.34 18.55
C LEU A 209 -43.40 -0.81 17.56
N GLU A 210 -43.35 -2.01 18.12
CA GLU A 210 -43.54 -3.31 17.46
C GLU A 210 -45.07 -3.58 17.39
N SER A 211 -45.67 -4.52 16.66
CA SER A 211 -45.30 -5.46 15.59
C SER A 211 -46.62 -6.02 15.00
N ALA A 212 -46.59 -6.73 13.88
CA ALA A 212 -47.63 -7.71 13.50
C ALA A 212 -47.10 -8.69 12.45
N ILE A 213 -47.63 -9.93 12.46
CA ILE A 213 -47.34 -11.01 11.51
C ILE A 213 -48.66 -11.42 10.86
N ASN A 214 -48.65 -11.84 9.59
CA ASN A 214 -49.54 -12.91 9.13
C ASN A 214 -48.98 -13.62 7.89
N ILE A 215 -49.44 -14.84 7.67
CA ILE A 215 -48.95 -15.82 6.68
C ILE A 215 -50.09 -16.15 5.70
N SER A 216 -49.74 -16.42 4.44
CA SER A 216 -50.57 -17.17 3.49
C SER A 216 -49.65 -17.85 2.47
N ASP A 217 -49.85 -19.14 2.23
CA ASP A 217 -49.06 -19.99 1.33
C ASP A 217 -49.67 -20.08 -0.10
N ASP A 218 -49.08 -20.95 -0.93
CA ASP A 218 -49.42 -21.31 -2.33
C ASP A 218 -49.21 -20.18 -3.38
N ASP A 219 -48.64 -20.40 -4.57
CA ASP A 219 -48.59 -21.59 -5.44
C ASP A 219 -47.17 -21.97 -5.95
N GLU A 220 -47.02 -23.18 -6.51
CA GLU A 220 -45.85 -23.61 -7.28
C GLU A 220 -45.87 -23.15 -8.75
N GLU A 221 -44.69 -22.88 -9.36
CA GLU A 221 -44.21 -23.69 -10.51
C GLU A 221 -42.73 -23.41 -10.90
N ARG A 222 -42.03 -24.49 -11.26
CA ARG A 222 -40.90 -24.58 -12.23
C ARG A 222 -39.75 -23.56 -12.14
N LYS A 223 -38.75 -23.87 -11.31
CA LYS A 223 -37.36 -23.38 -11.49
C LYS A 223 -36.67 -24.12 -12.64
N SER A 224 -35.95 -23.40 -13.51
CA SER A 224 -34.80 -23.96 -14.22
C SER A 224 -33.57 -23.89 -13.32
N PHE A 225 -32.90 -25.03 -13.12
CA PHE A 225 -31.65 -25.07 -12.35
C PHE A 225 -30.50 -24.46 -13.16
N GLN A 226 -29.74 -23.57 -12.53
CA GLN A 226 -28.31 -23.43 -12.75
C GLN A 226 -27.64 -23.97 -11.48
N SER A 227 -26.60 -24.80 -11.61
CA SER A 227 -25.89 -25.31 -10.44
C SER A 227 -25.18 -24.15 -9.71
N PRO A 228 -25.07 -24.20 -8.38
CA PRO A 228 -24.20 -23.28 -7.66
C PRO A 228 -22.74 -23.49 -8.11
N GLU A 229 -21.95 -22.42 -8.04
CA GLU A 229 -20.50 -22.47 -8.21
C GLU A 229 -19.80 -22.27 -6.86
N THR A 230 -18.62 -22.85 -6.70
CA THR A 230 -17.77 -22.71 -5.51
C THR A 230 -16.29 -22.61 -5.89
N SER A 231 -15.46 -22.08 -5.00
CA SER A 231 -14.01 -21.92 -5.22
C SER A 231 -13.23 -23.17 -4.81
N CYS A 232 -12.31 -23.63 -5.67
CA CYS A 232 -11.33 -24.65 -5.28
C CYS A 232 -10.41 -24.10 -4.16
N PRO A 233 -10.22 -24.81 -3.03
CA PRO A 233 -9.35 -24.35 -1.95
C PRO A 233 -7.86 -24.36 -2.32
N THR A 234 -7.46 -25.12 -3.35
CA THR A 234 -6.06 -25.28 -3.76
C THR A 234 -5.62 -24.25 -4.80
N CYS A 235 -6.48 -23.97 -5.81
CA CYS A 235 -6.14 -23.01 -6.89
C CYS A 235 -7.00 -21.73 -6.93
N PHE A 236 -7.96 -21.58 -6.01
CA PHE A 236 -8.84 -20.41 -5.85
C PHE A 236 -9.68 -20.01 -7.09
N ARG A 237 -9.83 -20.90 -8.06
CA ARG A 237 -10.72 -20.73 -9.23
C ARG A 237 -12.14 -21.22 -8.92
N MET A 238 -13.13 -20.58 -9.54
CA MET A 238 -14.54 -20.94 -9.45
C MET A 238 -14.88 -22.10 -10.39
N PHE A 239 -15.64 -23.08 -9.89
CA PHE A 239 -16.20 -24.18 -10.68
C PHE A 239 -17.64 -24.49 -10.23
N PRO A 240 -18.49 -25.00 -11.14
CA PRO A 240 -19.78 -25.59 -10.77
C PRO A 240 -19.61 -26.73 -9.74
N PHE A 241 -20.57 -26.89 -8.84
CA PHE A 241 -20.57 -27.96 -7.83
C PHE A 241 -20.51 -29.38 -8.43
N ASP A 242 -20.96 -29.57 -9.67
CA ASP A 242 -20.84 -30.81 -10.44
C ASP A 242 -19.43 -31.09 -11.00
N GLN A 243 -18.53 -30.10 -10.96
CA GLN A 243 -17.16 -30.18 -11.50
C GLN A 243 -16.08 -29.94 -10.43
N ILE A 244 -16.43 -29.35 -9.28
CA ILE A 244 -15.48 -29.04 -8.21
C ILE A 244 -14.78 -30.30 -7.66
N GLU A 245 -15.47 -31.43 -7.54
CA GLU A 245 -14.91 -32.67 -6.98
C GLU A 245 -13.85 -33.29 -7.91
N ALA A 246 -14.20 -33.46 -9.19
CA ALA A 246 -13.28 -33.95 -10.22
C ALA A 246 -12.08 -33.00 -10.40
N HIS A 247 -12.30 -31.68 -10.34
CA HIS A 247 -11.22 -30.71 -10.34
C HIS A 247 -10.37 -30.78 -9.06
N ALA A 248 -10.97 -30.89 -7.87
CA ALA A 248 -10.26 -30.89 -6.60
C ALA A 248 -9.34 -32.09 -6.45
N ASN A 249 -9.74 -33.28 -6.90
CA ASN A 249 -8.87 -34.45 -6.93
C ASN A 249 -7.63 -34.20 -7.81
N ILE A 250 -7.84 -33.78 -9.06
CA ILE A 250 -6.72 -33.45 -9.98
C ILE A 250 -5.87 -32.29 -9.43
N CYS A 251 -6.48 -31.30 -8.78
CA CYS A 251 -5.78 -30.16 -8.23
C CYS A 251 -5.02 -30.47 -6.94
N ALA A 252 -5.42 -31.49 -6.17
CA ALA A 252 -4.69 -32.00 -5.03
C ALA A 252 -3.49 -32.86 -5.48
N ASP A 253 -3.70 -33.77 -6.45
CA ASP A 253 -2.64 -34.62 -7.01
C ASP A 253 -1.50 -33.79 -7.66
N ASN A 254 -1.81 -32.62 -8.21
CA ASN A 254 -0.83 -31.67 -8.77
C ASN A 254 -0.23 -30.68 -7.73
N HIS A 255 -0.62 -30.76 -6.46
CA HIS A 255 -0.11 -29.91 -5.36
C HIS A 255 0.35 -30.73 -4.13
N ILE A 256 0.90 -31.92 -4.37
CA ILE A 256 1.59 -32.69 -3.34
C ILE A 256 2.96 -32.05 -3.09
N ASP A 257 3.09 -31.29 -2.00
CA ASP A 257 4.38 -30.98 -1.40
C ASP A 257 5.02 -32.29 -0.88
N PRO A 258 6.28 -32.61 -1.23
CA PRO A 258 6.89 -33.91 -0.94
C PRO A 258 7.42 -34.02 0.50
N ILE A 259 6.51 -34.07 1.48
CA ILE A 259 6.84 -34.43 2.88
C ILE A 259 6.23 -35.79 3.20
N GLY A 260 6.98 -36.86 2.89
CA GLY A 260 6.49 -38.24 3.05
C GLY A 260 7.59 -39.30 2.96
N TYR A 261 8.45 -39.37 3.99
CA TYR A 261 9.39 -40.47 4.31
C TYR A 261 9.99 -41.25 3.12
N VAL A 262 11.13 -40.77 2.62
CA VAL A 262 12.15 -41.61 1.98
C VAL A 262 13.30 -41.88 2.96
N SER A 263 13.90 -43.06 2.87
CA SER A 263 15.09 -43.43 3.64
C SER A 263 16.35 -42.73 3.13
N ASP A 264 17.41 -42.69 3.95
CA ASP A 264 18.76 -42.38 3.49
C ASP A 264 19.13 -43.19 2.23
N ASP A 265 19.75 -42.52 1.26
CA ASP A 265 20.78 -43.00 0.32
C ASP A 265 20.96 -42.07 -0.90
N ASN A 266 20.00 -41.19 -1.24
CA ASN A 266 20.00 -40.36 -2.46
C ASN A 266 19.67 -38.86 -2.23
N LEU A 267 20.30 -38.19 -1.26
CA LEU A 267 20.07 -36.76 -0.99
C LEU A 267 20.86 -35.81 -1.92
N GLU A 268 21.98 -36.27 -2.49
CA GLU A 268 22.95 -35.42 -3.21
C GLU A 268 22.44 -34.89 -4.58
N GLU A 269 21.51 -35.59 -5.23
CA GLU A 269 21.14 -35.31 -6.64
C GLU A 269 19.92 -34.38 -6.79
N LEU A 270 19.12 -34.20 -5.73
CA LEU A 270 17.89 -33.37 -5.74
C LEU A 270 18.11 -31.89 -5.38
N LEU A 271 19.32 -31.49 -5.00
CA LEU A 271 19.64 -30.11 -4.59
C LEU A 271 20.01 -29.17 -5.76
N ASN A 272 20.24 -29.70 -6.97
CA ASN A 272 20.82 -28.95 -8.09
C ASN A 272 19.81 -28.26 -9.05
N ASP A 273 18.49 -28.49 -8.90
CA ASP A 273 17.46 -28.02 -9.85
C ASP A 273 16.52 -26.92 -9.30
N PHE A 274 16.85 -26.33 -8.14
CA PHE A 274 16.26 -25.06 -7.73
C PHE A 274 16.97 -23.91 -8.46
N PRO A 275 16.26 -22.98 -9.13
CA PRO A 275 16.88 -21.80 -9.71
C PRO A 275 17.35 -20.89 -8.57
N GLU A 276 18.66 -20.83 -8.35
CA GLU A 276 19.27 -19.80 -7.50
C GLU A 276 18.81 -18.42 -8.00
N ILE A 277 18.22 -17.62 -7.12
CA ILE A 277 18.04 -16.18 -7.38
C ILE A 277 19.38 -15.52 -7.08
N SER A 278 20.34 -15.76 -7.96
CA SER A 278 21.70 -15.21 -7.95
C SER A 278 21.69 -13.74 -8.41
N THR A 279 21.03 -12.89 -7.63
CA THR A 279 21.53 -11.52 -7.45
C THR A 279 22.84 -11.64 -6.69
N ASP A 280 23.94 -11.75 -7.46
CA ASP A 280 25.26 -12.05 -6.92
C ASP A 280 25.66 -10.99 -5.88
N VAL A 281 25.59 -11.38 -4.60
CA VAL A 281 25.78 -10.47 -3.46
C VAL A 281 27.19 -9.89 -3.51
N SER A 282 28.16 -10.66 -4.03
CA SER A 282 29.55 -10.24 -4.20
C SER A 282 29.71 -9.09 -5.21
N GLU A 283 28.92 -9.03 -6.27
CA GLU A 283 28.94 -7.89 -7.20
C GLU A 283 28.30 -6.65 -6.58
N VAL A 284 27.17 -6.80 -5.87
CA VAL A 284 26.45 -5.65 -5.29
C VAL A 284 27.26 -5.01 -4.17
N GLU A 285 27.86 -5.79 -3.27
CA GLU A 285 28.69 -5.27 -2.18
C GLU A 285 29.86 -4.42 -2.67
N ASN A 286 30.51 -4.82 -3.78
CA ASN A 286 31.63 -4.10 -4.37
C ASN A 286 31.26 -2.82 -5.16
N THR A 287 29.97 -2.51 -5.36
CA THR A 287 29.57 -1.23 -6.00
C THR A 287 29.70 -0.03 -5.04
N SER A 288 30.05 1.15 -5.57
CA SER A 288 30.23 2.37 -4.76
C SER A 288 28.94 2.77 -4.03
N PRO A 289 29.04 3.45 -2.86
CA PRO A 289 27.87 3.95 -2.14
C PRO A 289 26.94 4.81 -3.01
N ASP A 290 27.50 5.66 -3.87
CA ASP A 290 26.74 6.53 -4.79
C ASP A 290 25.98 5.72 -5.83
N THR A 291 26.58 4.63 -6.34
CA THR A 291 25.93 3.73 -7.29
C THR A 291 24.76 2.98 -6.64
N LYS A 292 24.89 2.60 -5.37
CA LYS A 292 23.80 1.99 -4.58
C LYS A 292 22.67 2.99 -4.32
N MET A 293 23.03 4.21 -3.94
CA MET A 293 22.12 5.33 -3.70
C MET A 293 21.31 5.68 -4.96
N GLU A 294 21.94 5.79 -6.13
CA GLU A 294 21.23 6.12 -7.38
C GLU A 294 20.28 4.99 -7.82
N LYS A 295 20.73 3.73 -7.77
CA LYS A 295 19.85 2.56 -8.01
C LYS A 295 18.63 2.54 -7.07
N MET A 296 18.80 2.93 -5.81
CA MET A 296 17.70 3.03 -4.85
C MET A 296 16.72 4.15 -5.22
N LYS A 297 17.19 5.32 -5.67
CA LYS A 297 16.32 6.40 -6.20
C LYS A 297 15.52 5.93 -7.41
N ASP A 298 16.12 5.20 -8.34
CA ASP A 298 15.44 4.65 -9.52
C ASP A 298 14.32 3.68 -9.12
N LEU A 299 14.61 2.72 -8.22
CA LEU A 299 13.62 1.77 -7.68
C LEU A 299 12.45 2.50 -7.00
N VAL A 300 12.74 3.49 -6.14
CA VAL A 300 11.69 4.27 -5.47
C VAL A 300 10.90 5.14 -6.47
N THR A 301 11.53 5.61 -7.55
CA THR A 301 10.88 6.37 -8.64
C THR A 301 9.95 5.49 -9.47
N GLU A 302 10.24 4.20 -9.65
CA GLU A 302 9.28 3.24 -10.21
C GLU A 302 8.11 3.00 -9.26
N LEU A 303 8.39 2.73 -7.98
CA LEU A 303 7.38 2.48 -6.94
C LEU A 303 6.43 3.68 -6.75
N ALA A 304 6.90 4.92 -6.92
CA ALA A 304 6.09 6.14 -6.90
C ALA A 304 4.96 6.16 -7.94
N LYS A 305 5.11 5.43 -9.06
CA LYS A 305 4.07 5.34 -10.11
C LYS A 305 2.86 4.49 -9.67
N ASN A 306 3.01 3.67 -8.63
CA ASN A 306 1.93 2.87 -8.06
C ASN A 306 0.98 3.70 -7.15
N VAL A 307 1.31 4.96 -6.86
CA VAL A 307 0.45 5.88 -6.10
C VAL A 307 -0.70 6.37 -6.99
N GLN A 308 -1.95 6.22 -6.54
CA GLN A 308 -3.09 6.75 -7.30
C GLN A 308 -3.07 8.30 -7.28
N PRO A 309 -3.13 8.97 -8.45
CA PRO A 309 -3.00 10.44 -8.54
C PRO A 309 -4.23 11.20 -8.03
N VAL A 310 -5.32 10.50 -7.73
CA VAL A 310 -6.51 11.08 -7.09
C VAL A 310 -6.18 11.36 -5.62
N LYS A 311 -5.89 12.63 -5.31
CA LYS A 311 -5.56 13.07 -3.95
C LYS A 311 -6.68 12.73 -2.95
N ILE A 312 -6.32 12.29 -1.75
CA ILE A 312 -7.24 12.04 -0.63
C ILE A 312 -6.91 12.96 0.55
N ARG A 313 -7.88 13.72 1.06
CA ARG A 313 -7.65 14.61 2.19
C ARG A 313 -7.64 13.83 3.51
N ILE A 314 -6.64 14.11 4.34
CA ILE A 314 -6.62 13.77 5.77
C ILE A 314 -6.46 15.05 6.60
N SER A 315 -7.03 15.07 7.79
CA SER A 315 -6.91 16.21 8.71
C SER A 315 -6.41 15.72 10.07
N VAL A 316 -5.34 16.32 10.59
CA VAL A 316 -4.59 15.83 11.76
C VAL A 316 -4.14 16.98 12.67
N ARG A 317 -3.86 16.69 13.94
CA ARG A 317 -3.25 17.62 14.91
C ARG A 317 -1.79 17.22 15.14
N ARG A 318 -0.84 18.17 15.14
CA ARG A 318 0.60 17.88 15.39
C ARG A 318 0.84 17.05 16.66
N LYS A 319 0.12 17.36 17.75
CA LYS A 319 0.19 16.62 19.03
C LYS A 319 -0.48 15.23 19.03
N SER A 320 -0.99 14.74 17.89
CA SER A 320 -1.73 13.47 17.79
C SER A 320 -1.71 12.84 16.38
N VAL A 321 -0.74 13.18 15.52
CA VAL A 321 -0.74 12.83 14.08
C VAL A 321 -1.05 11.37 13.79
N PHE A 322 -0.33 10.44 14.44
CA PHE A 322 -0.53 9.01 14.21
C PHE A 322 -1.91 8.53 14.70
N LYS A 323 -2.41 9.04 15.83
CA LYS A 323 -3.76 8.72 16.32
C LYS A 323 -4.85 9.23 15.37
N ASP A 324 -4.74 10.48 14.93
CA ASP A 324 -5.71 11.10 14.02
C ASP A 324 -5.70 10.40 12.65
N TYR A 325 -4.53 9.93 12.20
CA TYR A 325 -4.42 9.06 11.02
C TYR A 325 -5.08 7.69 11.25
N LEU A 326 -4.84 7.01 12.39
CA LEU A 326 -5.49 5.74 12.72
C LEU A 326 -7.03 5.85 12.80
N GLU A 327 -7.56 6.98 13.30
CA GLU A 327 -9.00 7.27 13.29
C GLU A 327 -9.55 7.58 11.89
N THR A 328 -8.70 8.08 11.00
CA THR A 328 -9.01 8.37 9.58
C THR A 328 -8.94 7.12 8.71
N ALA A 329 -7.94 6.25 8.92
CA ALA A 329 -7.76 4.99 8.20
C ALA A 329 -8.96 4.04 8.36
N LYS A 330 -9.62 4.09 9.52
CA LYS A 330 -10.84 3.33 9.84
C LYS A 330 -12.12 3.84 9.14
N LYS A 331 -12.08 4.93 8.37
CA LYS A 331 -13.29 5.47 7.71
C LYS A 331 -13.54 4.75 6.38
N PRO A 332 -14.78 4.31 6.05
CA PRO A 332 -15.08 3.60 4.79
C PRO A 332 -14.84 4.36 3.49
N TRP A 333 -14.51 5.65 3.54
CA TRP A 333 -14.12 6.46 2.37
C TRP A 333 -12.60 6.54 2.17
N PHE A 334 -11.81 6.12 3.17
CA PHE A 334 -10.36 6.18 3.13
C PHE A 334 -9.76 5.13 2.20
N ASN A 335 -8.60 5.44 1.61
CA ASN A 335 -7.81 4.51 0.81
C ASN A 335 -6.34 4.96 0.83
N GLY A 336 -5.49 4.22 1.53
CA GLY A 336 -4.07 4.55 1.68
C GLY A 336 -3.28 4.56 0.36
N ARG A 337 -3.76 3.89 -0.70
CA ARG A 337 -3.09 3.87 -2.02
C ARG A 337 -3.24 5.17 -2.82
N ARG A 338 -3.91 6.18 -2.28
CA ARG A 338 -4.07 7.51 -2.90
C ARG A 338 -3.05 8.50 -2.35
N MET A 339 -2.60 9.42 -3.20
CA MET A 339 -1.72 10.51 -2.78
C MET A 339 -2.38 11.31 -1.64
N LEU A 340 -1.70 11.44 -0.50
CA LEU A 340 -2.22 12.19 0.64
C LEU A 340 -2.25 13.70 0.35
N LYS A 341 -3.33 14.35 0.78
CA LYS A 341 -3.50 15.80 0.89
C LYS A 341 -3.70 16.13 2.36
N VAL A 342 -2.63 16.51 3.04
CA VAL A 342 -2.67 16.75 4.49
C VAL A 342 -3.26 18.13 4.78
N THR A 343 -3.92 18.28 5.92
CA THR A 343 -4.32 19.58 6.46
C THR A 343 -4.15 19.52 7.98
N PHE A 344 -3.17 20.26 8.51
CA PHE A 344 -3.01 20.39 9.97
C PHE A 344 -4.15 21.26 10.53
N ILE A 345 -4.82 20.79 11.57
CA ILE A 345 -6.04 21.42 12.10
C ILE A 345 -5.67 22.69 12.87
N GLY A 346 -6.11 23.84 12.35
CA GLY A 346 -5.79 25.17 12.86
C GLY A 346 -4.78 25.94 12.00
N GLU A 347 -4.17 25.30 11.01
CA GLU A 347 -3.03 25.86 10.27
C GLU A 347 -3.40 26.16 8.79
N PRO A 348 -3.14 27.37 8.27
CA PRO A 348 -3.51 27.76 6.91
C PRO A 348 -2.51 27.22 5.86
N ALA A 349 -2.76 26.00 5.37
CA ALA A 349 -2.00 25.42 4.26
C ALA A 349 -2.44 25.96 2.89
N VAL A 350 -1.48 26.47 2.09
CA VAL A 350 -1.71 27.03 0.75
C VAL A 350 -1.68 25.96 -0.36
N ASP A 351 -0.84 24.94 -0.23
CA ASP A 351 -0.71 23.80 -1.15
C ASP A 351 -0.48 22.48 -0.40
N ASP A 352 -0.53 21.35 -1.13
CA ASP A 352 -0.49 19.99 -0.63
C ASP A 352 0.92 19.40 -0.45
N GLY A 353 1.96 20.08 -0.97
CA GLY A 353 3.34 19.55 -0.99
C GLY A 353 4.04 19.53 0.36
N GLY A 354 4.15 20.70 1.01
CA GLY A 354 4.85 20.86 2.30
C GLY A 354 4.22 20.05 3.45
N PRO A 355 2.92 20.25 3.74
CA PRO A 355 2.21 19.53 4.80
C PRO A 355 2.24 18.01 4.69
N ARG A 356 2.41 17.44 3.48
CA ARG A 356 2.58 15.99 3.30
C ARG A 356 3.94 15.50 3.81
N ARG A 357 5.01 16.26 3.58
CA ARG A 357 6.36 15.88 4.06
C ARG A 357 6.45 16.04 5.57
N GLU A 358 5.94 17.16 6.10
CA GLU A 358 5.82 17.39 7.56
C GLU A 358 5.05 16.25 8.24
N PHE A 359 3.92 15.82 7.67
CA PHE A 359 3.16 14.67 8.16
C PHE A 359 3.97 13.38 8.19
N PHE A 360 4.70 13.05 7.12
CA PHE A 360 5.48 11.82 7.09
C PHE A 360 6.65 11.85 8.09
N SER A 361 7.30 13.00 8.29
CA SER A 361 8.29 13.18 9.35
C SER A 361 7.67 13.02 10.75
N GLU A 362 6.59 13.75 11.07
CA GLU A 362 5.94 13.69 12.38
C GLU A 362 5.33 12.31 12.68
N VAL A 363 4.74 11.63 11.69
CA VAL A 363 4.10 10.32 11.90
C VAL A 363 5.11 9.20 12.08
N LEU A 364 6.22 9.19 11.32
CA LEU A 364 7.26 8.16 11.46
C LEU A 364 8.00 8.31 12.79
N GLN A 365 8.33 9.54 13.21
CA GLN A 365 8.93 9.81 14.53
C GLN A 365 7.98 9.44 15.69
N SER A 366 6.66 9.59 15.51
CA SER A 366 5.68 9.09 16.49
C SER A 366 5.66 7.56 16.53
N ILE A 367 5.62 6.91 15.37
CA ILE A 367 5.62 5.45 15.24
C ILE A 367 6.87 4.83 15.88
N GLU A 368 8.06 5.35 15.57
CA GLU A 368 9.33 4.89 16.12
C GLU A 368 9.28 4.88 17.65
N ARG A 369 8.97 6.04 18.25
CA ARG A 369 8.89 6.22 19.71
C ARG A 369 7.78 5.40 20.37
N ASP A 370 6.60 5.31 19.75
CA ASP A 370 5.39 4.75 20.37
C ASP A 370 5.26 3.24 20.15
N LEU A 371 5.86 2.67 19.10
CA LEU A 371 5.72 1.27 18.70
C LEU A 371 7.04 0.49 18.59
N PHE A 372 8.22 1.11 18.52
CA PHE A 372 9.51 0.40 18.32
C PHE A 372 10.47 0.64 19.50
N LYS A 373 11.38 -0.32 19.73
CA LYS A 373 12.43 -0.25 20.75
C LYS A 373 13.69 -0.91 20.21
N ASN A 374 14.78 -0.15 20.10
CA ASN A 374 16.03 -0.58 19.47
C ASN A 374 15.80 -1.14 18.05
N GLY A 375 14.87 -0.55 17.29
CA GLY A 375 14.50 -0.98 15.93
C GLY A 375 13.65 -2.25 15.81
N MET A 376 13.45 -3.01 16.89
CA MET A 376 12.46 -4.08 16.93
C MET A 376 11.07 -3.55 17.28
N PRO A 377 9.98 -4.14 16.76
CA PRO A 377 8.62 -3.85 17.23
C PRO A 377 8.47 -4.11 18.74
N SER A 378 7.74 -3.25 19.44
CA SER A 378 7.30 -3.55 20.81
C SER A 378 6.26 -4.68 20.78
N PRO A 379 6.32 -5.66 21.70
CA PRO A 379 5.33 -6.74 21.79
C PRO A 379 4.00 -6.26 22.43
N ASP A 380 3.41 -5.19 21.88
CA ASP A 380 2.09 -4.66 22.26
C ASP A 380 0.98 -5.44 21.52
N MET A 381 0.36 -6.39 22.23
CA MET A 381 -0.76 -7.19 21.71
C MET A 381 -2.02 -6.36 21.42
N ALA A 382 -2.18 -5.18 22.03
CA ALA A 382 -3.28 -4.26 21.72
C ALA A 382 -2.99 -3.41 20.47
N ALA A 383 -1.72 -3.11 20.17
CA ALA A 383 -1.30 -2.59 18.86
C ALA A 383 -1.53 -3.62 17.75
N LEU A 384 -1.11 -4.87 17.99
CA LEU A 384 -1.31 -5.98 17.06
C LEU A 384 -2.80 -6.21 16.77
N GLY A 385 -3.62 -6.39 17.81
CA GLY A 385 -5.07 -6.60 17.70
C GLY A 385 -5.86 -5.38 17.20
N SER A 386 -5.21 -4.30 16.80
CA SER A 386 -5.82 -3.14 16.14
C SER A 386 -5.10 -2.72 14.84
N ASP A 387 -4.38 -3.66 14.22
CA ASP A 387 -3.65 -3.54 12.94
C ASP A 387 -2.61 -2.39 12.90
N LYS A 388 -2.12 -1.89 14.05
CA LYS A 388 -1.22 -0.72 14.07
C LYS A 388 0.09 -0.96 13.34
N PHE A 389 0.66 -2.17 13.41
CA PHE A 389 1.92 -2.50 12.74
C PHE A 389 1.73 -2.59 11.22
N LYS A 390 0.58 -3.09 10.77
CA LYS A 390 0.19 -3.05 9.35
C LYS A 390 0.01 -1.63 8.85
N ILE A 391 -0.74 -0.79 9.58
CA ILE A 391 -0.93 0.62 9.20
C ILE A 391 0.41 1.39 9.26
N THR A 392 1.33 0.99 10.14
CA THR A 392 2.72 1.47 10.13
C THR A 392 3.45 1.09 8.84
N GLY A 393 3.36 -0.16 8.38
CA GLY A 393 3.95 -0.58 7.11
C GLY A 393 3.36 0.17 5.91
N GLU A 394 2.04 0.41 5.91
CA GLU A 394 1.37 1.24 4.90
C GLU A 394 1.90 2.69 4.91
N LEU A 395 2.20 3.25 6.09
CA LEU A 395 2.78 4.59 6.25
C LEU A 395 4.27 4.67 5.89
N MET A 396 5.07 3.65 6.20
CA MET A 396 6.47 3.54 5.80
C MET A 396 6.58 3.51 4.27
N ALA A 397 5.86 2.58 3.63
CA ALA A 397 5.79 2.51 2.17
C ALA A 397 5.25 3.83 1.59
N GLY A 398 4.17 4.36 2.16
CA GLY A 398 3.57 5.64 1.77
C GLY A 398 4.53 6.83 1.85
N SER A 399 5.41 6.90 2.85
CA SER A 399 6.42 7.95 2.98
C SER A 399 7.42 7.88 1.83
N ILE A 400 8.01 6.70 1.63
CA ILE A 400 9.00 6.41 0.58
C ILE A 400 8.45 6.81 -0.80
N VAL A 401 7.24 6.37 -1.16
CA VAL A 401 6.68 6.59 -2.50
C VAL A 401 5.95 7.92 -2.71
N GLN A 402 5.73 8.73 -1.66
CA GLN A 402 5.07 10.05 -1.77
C GLN A 402 5.98 11.24 -1.44
N GLY A 403 7.29 10.99 -1.22
CA GLY A 403 8.32 12.02 -1.03
C GLY A 403 8.48 12.50 0.41
N GLY A 404 8.12 11.67 1.40
CA GLY A 404 8.53 11.82 2.79
C GLY A 404 9.92 11.21 3.05
N PRO A 405 10.43 11.26 4.29
CA PRO A 405 11.71 10.65 4.65
C PRO A 405 11.66 9.11 4.58
N ALA A 406 12.82 8.50 4.38
CA ALA A 406 13.00 7.08 4.67
C ALA A 406 12.82 6.80 6.17
N PRO A 407 12.17 5.68 6.56
CA PRO A 407 12.07 5.26 7.96
C PRO A 407 13.42 5.24 8.70
N CYS A 408 14.40 4.48 8.20
CA CYS A 408 15.75 4.35 8.78
C CYS A 408 15.76 4.26 10.33
N PHE A 409 14.95 3.37 10.91
CA PHE A 409 14.90 3.12 12.36
C PHE A 409 14.76 1.65 12.76
N LEU A 410 14.60 0.72 11.80
CA LEU A 410 14.56 -0.72 12.09
C LEU A 410 15.96 -1.25 12.47
N SER A 411 15.98 -2.39 13.16
CA SER A 411 17.22 -3.14 13.39
C SER A 411 17.55 -4.03 12.18
N GLU A 412 18.77 -4.57 12.13
CA GLU A 412 19.19 -5.46 11.05
C GLU A 412 18.35 -6.75 11.03
N GLU A 413 18.00 -7.27 12.21
CA GLU A 413 17.24 -8.51 12.39
C GLU A 413 15.75 -8.33 12.05
N ALA A 414 15.18 -7.16 12.36
CA ALA A 414 13.83 -6.81 11.92
C ALA A 414 13.75 -6.80 10.38
N TYR A 415 14.75 -6.21 9.71
CA TYR A 415 14.83 -6.17 8.25
C TYR A 415 15.13 -7.55 7.63
N ALA A 416 16.11 -8.28 8.17
CA ALA A 416 16.47 -9.62 7.70
C ALA A 416 15.33 -10.63 7.87
N TYR A 417 14.50 -10.51 8.92
CA TYR A 417 13.27 -11.28 9.04
C TYR A 417 12.24 -10.90 7.97
N MET A 418 12.03 -9.61 7.69
CA MET A 418 11.10 -9.16 6.65
C MET A 418 11.48 -9.67 5.24
N VAL A 419 12.78 -9.72 4.93
CA VAL A 419 13.29 -10.22 3.66
C VAL A 419 13.24 -11.75 3.59
N GLU A 420 13.83 -12.44 4.57
CA GLU A 420 14.21 -13.86 4.49
C GLU A 420 13.36 -14.78 5.40
N GLY A 421 12.62 -14.22 6.35
CA GLY A 421 11.81 -14.96 7.31
C GLY A 421 12.62 -15.52 8.49
N VAL A 422 12.16 -16.65 9.04
CA VAL A 422 12.69 -17.27 10.28
C VAL A 422 14.13 -17.79 10.15
N SER A 423 14.62 -17.99 8.93
CA SER A 423 15.97 -18.49 8.63
C SER A 423 17.10 -17.50 8.95
N SER A 424 16.85 -16.19 8.87
CA SER A 424 17.86 -15.15 9.16
C SER A 424 18.16 -15.01 10.65
N ILE A 425 17.22 -15.41 11.52
CA ILE A 425 17.38 -15.42 12.98
C ILE A 425 18.24 -16.62 13.38
N THR A 426 19.55 -16.44 13.50
CA THR A 426 20.49 -17.50 13.92
C THR A 426 20.56 -17.64 15.45
N THR A 427 21.02 -18.81 15.95
CA THR A 427 21.23 -19.02 17.39
C THR A 427 22.22 -17.98 17.96
N GLU A 428 23.40 -17.85 17.35
CA GLU A 428 24.44 -16.93 17.82
C GLU A 428 24.07 -15.44 17.69
N GLY A 429 23.34 -15.05 16.64
CA GLY A 429 22.92 -13.66 16.43
C GLY A 429 21.81 -13.20 17.38
N TRP A 430 20.91 -14.10 17.80
CA TRP A 430 19.78 -13.74 18.67
C TRP A 430 20.09 -13.84 20.17
N VAL A 431 20.94 -14.77 20.60
CA VAL A 431 21.28 -14.96 22.03
C VAL A 431 21.65 -13.66 22.76
N PRO A 432 22.48 -12.74 22.20
CA PRO A 432 22.79 -11.44 22.84
C PRO A 432 21.60 -10.50 23.07
N GLN A 433 20.44 -10.76 22.43
CA GLN A 433 19.26 -9.89 22.45
C GLN A 433 18.20 -10.35 23.45
N ILE A 434 18.31 -11.59 23.92
CA ILE A 434 17.45 -12.19 24.94
C ILE A 434 17.63 -11.41 26.25
N LYS A 435 16.50 -11.07 26.89
CA LYS A 435 16.48 -10.27 28.15
C LYS A 435 15.92 -11.05 29.34
N ASP A 436 15.37 -12.24 29.11
CA ASP A 436 14.92 -13.12 30.20
C ASP A 436 16.12 -13.85 30.81
N LYS A 437 16.39 -13.56 32.08
CA LYS A 437 17.48 -14.18 32.85
C LYS A 437 17.34 -15.69 32.99
N LYS A 438 16.13 -16.27 32.95
CA LYS A 438 15.94 -17.72 32.94
C LYS A 438 16.52 -18.33 31.66
N LEU A 439 16.20 -17.73 30.50
CA LEU A 439 16.64 -18.21 29.21
C LEU A 439 18.15 -18.02 29.03
N ILE A 440 18.70 -16.86 29.39
CA ILE A 440 20.15 -16.59 29.36
C ILE A 440 20.90 -17.62 30.21
N ASN A 441 20.50 -17.81 31.48
CA ASN A 441 21.14 -18.78 32.37
C ASN A 441 21.06 -20.22 31.82
N ALA A 442 19.93 -20.60 31.20
CA ALA A 442 19.80 -21.91 30.58
C ALA A 442 20.76 -22.09 29.39
N ILE A 443 20.84 -21.08 28.50
CA ILE A 443 21.78 -21.05 27.36
C ILE A 443 23.23 -21.17 27.85
N ASP A 444 23.62 -20.39 28.85
CA ASP A 444 24.96 -20.42 29.42
C ASP A 444 25.28 -21.78 30.06
N GLN A 445 24.35 -22.36 30.84
CA GLN A 445 24.54 -23.68 31.44
C GLN A 445 24.70 -24.79 30.38
N ILE A 446 23.87 -24.78 29.32
CA ILE A 446 23.94 -25.75 28.22
C ILE A 446 25.26 -25.60 27.46
N ARG A 447 25.69 -24.37 27.14
CA ARG A 447 26.94 -24.09 26.43
C ARG A 447 28.20 -24.48 27.22
N ASN A 448 28.12 -24.49 28.55
CA ASN A 448 29.24 -24.92 29.42
C ASN A 448 29.31 -26.44 29.66
N CYS A 449 28.40 -27.25 29.09
CA CYS A 449 28.45 -28.70 29.22
C CYS A 449 29.56 -29.31 28.33
N THR A 450 30.46 -30.09 28.93
CA THR A 450 31.61 -30.70 28.24
C THR A 450 31.52 -32.22 28.09
N THR A 451 30.49 -32.86 28.67
CA THR A 451 30.19 -34.29 28.47
C THR A 451 28.69 -34.53 28.29
N ASN A 452 28.32 -35.66 27.67
CA ASN A 452 26.91 -36.05 27.51
C ASN A 452 26.21 -36.21 28.87
N GLU A 453 26.90 -36.77 29.86
CA GLU A 453 26.36 -37.02 31.21
C GLU A 453 26.10 -35.70 31.95
N SER A 454 26.99 -34.69 31.77
CA SER A 454 26.76 -33.35 32.34
C SER A 454 25.54 -32.65 31.71
N LEU A 455 25.36 -32.77 30.39
CA LEU A 455 24.21 -32.22 29.69
C LEU A 455 22.91 -32.94 30.09
N GLN A 456 22.89 -34.27 30.04
CA GLN A 456 21.73 -35.07 30.42
C GLN A 456 21.30 -34.84 31.87
N LYS A 457 22.27 -34.67 32.79
CA LYS A 457 21.98 -34.28 34.18
C LYS A 457 21.36 -32.88 34.23
N LEU A 458 21.98 -31.88 33.59
CA LEU A 458 21.49 -30.50 33.58
C LEU A 458 20.06 -30.41 33.03
N LEU A 459 19.76 -31.11 31.93
CA LEU A 459 18.44 -31.15 31.31
C LEU A 459 17.37 -31.85 32.18
N LEU A 460 17.76 -32.51 33.27
CA LEU A 460 16.88 -33.10 34.27
C LEU A 460 16.77 -32.28 35.57
N GLU A 461 17.49 -31.14 35.69
CA GLU A 461 17.36 -30.23 36.84
C GLU A 461 16.04 -29.42 36.72
N GLU A 462 15.35 -29.17 37.85
CA GLU A 462 14.00 -28.58 37.86
C GLU A 462 13.92 -27.24 37.10
N ASN A 463 14.92 -26.37 37.31
CA ASN A 463 15.07 -25.08 36.62
C ASN A 463 15.25 -25.20 35.10
N MET A 464 15.81 -26.31 34.61
CA MET A 464 15.97 -26.56 33.19
C MET A 464 14.71 -27.21 32.60
N MET A 465 14.11 -28.17 33.30
CA MET A 465 12.81 -28.75 32.95
C MET A 465 11.71 -27.68 32.82
N ASP A 466 11.71 -26.67 33.70
CA ASP A 466 10.90 -25.43 33.61
C ASP A 466 11.04 -24.76 32.22
N VAL A 467 12.27 -24.57 31.75
CA VAL A 467 12.59 -23.91 30.48
C VAL A 467 12.25 -24.82 29.29
N LEU A 468 12.57 -26.11 29.36
CA LEU A 468 12.22 -27.09 28.33
C LEU A 468 10.69 -27.21 28.16
N GLN A 469 9.93 -27.16 29.26
CA GLN A 469 8.47 -27.11 29.21
C GLN A 469 7.95 -25.80 28.61
N LEU A 470 8.54 -24.66 28.99
CA LEU A 470 8.16 -23.32 28.51
C LEU A 470 8.32 -23.18 26.98
N ILE A 471 9.45 -23.65 26.44
CA ILE A 471 9.72 -23.64 24.99
C ILE A 471 9.07 -24.84 24.24
N HIS A 472 8.31 -25.66 24.96
CA HIS A 472 7.62 -26.86 24.46
C HIS A 472 8.55 -27.90 23.81
N TYR A 473 9.78 -28.02 24.31
CA TYR A 473 10.79 -28.96 23.83
C TYR A 473 10.29 -30.42 23.87
N ARG A 474 10.63 -31.20 22.84
CA ARG A 474 10.16 -32.59 22.65
C ARG A 474 11.28 -33.63 22.55
N GLY A 475 12.55 -33.21 22.63
CA GLY A 475 13.66 -34.14 22.86
C GLY A 475 13.54 -34.80 24.24
N VAL A 476 14.37 -35.81 24.49
CA VAL A 476 14.30 -36.63 25.71
C VAL A 476 15.57 -36.35 26.51
N PRO A 477 15.50 -35.57 27.62
CA PRO A 477 16.67 -35.13 28.39
C PRO A 477 17.74 -36.17 28.66
N SER A 478 17.35 -37.41 28.97
CA SER A 478 18.24 -38.54 29.25
C SER A 478 18.84 -39.24 28.01
N ARG A 479 18.56 -38.73 26.80
CA ARG A 479 19.07 -39.23 25.52
C ARG A 479 19.77 -38.16 24.68
N GLU A 480 19.72 -36.89 25.10
CA GLU A 480 20.42 -35.80 24.43
C GLU A 480 21.95 -35.94 24.55
N THR A 481 22.67 -35.29 23.65
CA THR A 481 24.14 -35.37 23.55
C THR A 481 24.72 -34.00 23.19
N LEU A 482 26.04 -33.83 23.27
CA LEU A 482 26.69 -32.60 22.83
C LEU A 482 26.42 -32.25 21.35
N GLN A 483 26.01 -33.23 20.52
CA GLN A 483 25.60 -32.99 19.13
C GLN A 483 24.20 -32.37 19.00
N SER A 484 23.32 -32.52 20.01
CA SER A 484 21.99 -31.90 20.01
C SER A 484 21.92 -30.55 20.74
N VAL A 485 23.06 -29.96 21.12
CA VAL A 485 23.12 -28.66 21.80
C VAL A 485 22.43 -27.55 21.01
N ASP A 486 22.73 -27.34 19.72
CA ASP A 486 22.03 -26.32 18.93
C ASP A 486 20.54 -26.66 18.75
N ASN A 487 20.18 -27.94 18.63
CA ASN A 487 18.79 -28.39 18.60
C ASN A 487 18.02 -28.11 19.92
N ILE A 488 18.71 -27.83 21.03
CA ILE A 488 18.13 -27.37 22.31
C ILE A 488 18.12 -25.83 22.38
N LEU A 489 19.21 -25.18 21.97
CA LEU A 489 19.34 -23.71 22.01
C LEU A 489 18.43 -23.01 20.98
N ARG A 490 18.26 -23.59 19.79
CA ARG A 490 17.44 -23.04 18.70
C ARG A 490 15.96 -22.86 19.10
N PRO A 491 15.29 -23.81 19.76
CA PRO A 491 13.99 -23.59 20.40
C PRO A 491 13.96 -22.46 21.44
N ILE A 492 15.00 -22.25 22.25
CA ILE A 492 15.06 -21.14 23.23
C ILE A 492 15.06 -19.79 22.50
N VAL A 493 15.90 -19.67 21.46
CA VAL A 493 15.95 -18.48 20.60
C VAL A 493 14.62 -18.24 19.88
N MET A 494 14.02 -19.28 19.30
CA MET A 494 12.73 -19.16 18.62
C MET A 494 11.59 -18.80 19.57
N TYR A 495 11.59 -19.31 20.80
CA TYR A 495 10.63 -18.91 21.83
C TYR A 495 10.76 -17.42 22.18
N ASP A 496 11.98 -16.92 22.43
CA ASP A 496 12.21 -15.50 22.73
C ASP A 496 11.83 -14.58 21.56
N PHE A 497 12.15 -14.99 20.32
CA PHE A 497 11.82 -14.23 19.11
C PHE A 497 10.32 -14.29 18.75
N SER A 498 9.60 -15.36 19.12
CA SER A 498 8.21 -15.59 18.70
C SER A 498 7.25 -14.42 18.98
N ARG A 499 7.49 -13.65 20.04
CA ARG A 499 6.71 -12.47 20.43
C ARG A 499 6.76 -11.29 19.44
N TYR A 500 7.65 -11.33 18.46
CA TYR A 500 7.78 -10.30 17.41
C TYR A 500 7.17 -10.72 16.07
N LEU A 501 7.06 -12.03 15.79
CA LEU A 501 6.60 -12.56 14.51
C LEU A 501 5.29 -11.89 14.03
N PRO A 502 4.21 -11.82 14.83
CA PRO A 502 2.94 -11.28 14.33
C PRO A 502 3.00 -9.78 14.01
N MET A 503 3.87 -9.03 14.69
CA MET A 503 4.08 -7.60 14.45
C MET A 503 4.90 -7.37 13.19
N LEU A 504 5.93 -8.18 12.95
CA LEU A 504 6.75 -8.15 11.74
C LEU A 504 5.97 -8.64 10.51
N ASP A 505 5.11 -9.65 10.67
CA ASP A 505 4.21 -10.13 9.61
C ASP A 505 3.18 -9.06 9.23
N GLN A 506 2.56 -8.40 10.22
CA GLN A 506 1.70 -7.24 9.96
C GLN A 506 2.45 -6.11 9.27
N LEU A 507 3.65 -5.76 9.73
CA LEU A 507 4.50 -4.71 9.15
C LEU A 507 4.81 -5.00 7.68
N THR A 508 5.23 -6.24 7.39
CA THR A 508 5.49 -6.78 6.04
C THR A 508 4.24 -6.66 5.14
N ALA A 509 3.08 -7.10 5.63
CA ALA A 509 1.82 -7.01 4.89
C ALA A 509 1.36 -5.56 4.64
N GLY A 510 1.74 -4.62 5.50
CA GLY A 510 1.56 -3.18 5.28
C GLY A 510 2.50 -2.64 4.19
N LEU A 511 3.77 -3.04 4.23
CA LEU A 511 4.83 -2.67 3.28
C LEU A 511 4.60 -3.23 1.87
N SER A 512 3.78 -4.28 1.69
CA SER A 512 3.28 -4.70 0.36
C SER A 512 2.42 -3.62 -0.33
N SER A 513 2.07 -2.53 0.35
CA SER A 513 1.52 -1.33 -0.28
C SER A 513 2.48 -0.75 -1.31
N PHE A 514 1.94 -0.36 -2.46
CA PHE A 514 2.68 0.18 -3.61
C PHE A 514 3.77 -0.73 -4.20
N GLY A 515 3.87 -2.00 -3.76
CA GLY A 515 4.89 -2.95 -4.19
C GLY A 515 6.24 -2.81 -3.47
N VAL A 516 6.32 -2.02 -2.39
CA VAL A 516 7.61 -1.73 -1.72
C VAL A 516 8.22 -3.01 -1.14
N MET A 517 7.43 -3.89 -0.53
CA MET A 517 7.93 -5.16 0.02
C MET A 517 8.44 -6.13 -1.06
N ASP A 518 7.87 -6.09 -2.27
CA ASP A 518 8.29 -6.95 -3.38
C ASP A 518 9.67 -6.49 -3.88
N ALA A 519 9.83 -5.17 -4.12
CA ALA A 519 11.11 -4.56 -4.47
C ALA A 519 12.18 -4.73 -3.37
N VAL A 520 11.79 -4.73 -2.09
CA VAL A 520 12.68 -5.05 -0.94
C VAL A 520 13.24 -6.47 -1.04
N LYS A 521 12.43 -7.46 -1.44
CA LYS A 521 12.90 -8.85 -1.61
C LYS A 521 13.79 -9.00 -2.85
N GLU A 522 13.43 -8.38 -3.96
CA GLU A 522 14.22 -8.39 -5.19
C GLU A 522 15.57 -7.67 -5.05
N ASN A 523 15.66 -6.63 -4.20
CA ASN A 523 16.82 -5.72 -4.12
C ASN A 523 17.34 -5.54 -2.68
N ARG A 524 17.38 -6.63 -1.87
CA ARG A 524 17.61 -6.58 -0.41
C ARG A 524 18.73 -5.64 0.07
N VAL A 525 19.92 -5.69 -0.55
CA VAL A 525 21.09 -4.86 -0.17
C VAL A 525 20.90 -3.37 -0.51
N ILE A 526 20.19 -3.06 -1.60
CA ILE A 526 19.98 -1.69 -2.07
C ILE A 526 18.83 -1.02 -1.27
N MET A 527 17.80 -1.80 -0.93
CA MET A 527 16.64 -1.31 -0.20
C MET A 527 16.84 -1.22 1.31
N GLU A 528 17.83 -1.92 1.89
CA GLU A 528 18.13 -1.90 3.34
C GLU A 528 18.29 -0.48 3.88
N ALA A 529 18.93 0.38 3.09
CA ALA A 529 19.19 1.78 3.44
C ALA A 529 17.92 2.55 3.84
N LEU A 530 16.76 2.22 3.24
CA LEU A 530 15.49 2.88 3.54
C LEU A 530 14.94 2.55 4.94
N PHE A 531 15.35 1.42 5.53
CA PHE A 531 14.70 0.83 6.70
C PHE A 531 15.58 0.77 7.93
N VAL A 532 16.85 0.40 7.79
CA VAL A 532 17.74 0.09 8.92
C VAL A 532 18.40 1.34 9.50
N ALA A 533 18.45 1.45 10.83
CA ALA A 533 18.94 2.62 11.56
C ALA A 533 20.39 3.02 11.21
N LYS A 534 21.25 2.05 10.88
CA LYS A 534 22.67 2.27 10.50
C LYS A 534 22.85 3.15 9.25
N HIS A 535 21.83 3.25 8.41
CA HIS A 535 21.84 4.06 7.18
C HIS A 535 21.12 5.40 7.34
N SER A 536 20.68 5.77 8.54
CA SER A 536 20.01 7.05 8.79
C SER A 536 20.84 8.29 8.42
N THR A 537 22.18 8.19 8.49
CA THR A 537 23.12 9.21 8.03
C THR A 537 23.15 9.40 6.52
N CYS A 538 22.82 8.37 5.72
CA CYS A 538 22.80 8.44 4.26
C CYS A 538 21.72 9.38 3.68
N PHE A 539 20.84 9.90 4.55
CA PHE A 539 19.79 10.86 4.20
C PHE A 539 19.92 12.18 4.98
N VAL A 540 21.00 12.39 5.73
CA VAL A 540 21.31 13.70 6.32
C VAL A 540 21.86 14.60 5.21
N PRO A 541 21.33 15.83 5.03
CA PRO A 541 21.85 16.76 4.03
C PRO A 541 23.29 17.18 4.39
N THR A 542 24.22 17.07 3.45
CA THR A 542 25.57 17.66 3.57
C THR A 542 25.60 19.10 3.07
N THR A 543 26.56 19.92 3.50
CA THR A 543 26.74 21.28 2.98
C THR A 543 26.79 21.32 1.46
N ASP A 544 27.60 20.48 0.82
CA ASP A 544 27.74 20.47 -0.64
C ASP A 544 26.42 20.11 -1.33
N GLN A 545 25.73 19.05 -0.89
CA GLN A 545 24.43 18.66 -1.47
C GLN A 545 23.35 19.74 -1.27
N PHE A 546 23.39 20.48 -0.17
CA PHE A 546 22.47 21.57 0.08
C PHE A 546 22.76 22.78 -0.83
N LEU A 547 24.03 23.21 -0.93
CA LEU A 547 24.45 24.34 -1.77
C LEU A 547 24.30 24.01 -3.27
N ASP A 548 24.67 22.81 -3.71
CA ASP A 548 24.36 22.31 -5.06
C ASP A 548 22.86 22.08 -5.28
N GLY A 549 22.02 22.21 -4.25
CA GLY A 549 20.56 22.12 -4.28
C GLY A 549 19.81 23.47 -4.32
N ILE A 550 20.46 24.62 -4.06
CA ILE A 550 19.80 25.94 -4.04
C ILE A 550 19.87 26.67 -5.39
N ASP A 551 18.95 27.62 -5.60
CA ASP A 551 18.88 28.47 -6.80
C ASP A 551 18.48 29.90 -6.39
N ALA A 552 19.29 30.90 -6.73
CA ALA A 552 19.16 32.26 -6.20
C ALA A 552 18.49 33.20 -7.20
N ALA A 553 17.28 33.66 -6.84
CA ALA A 553 16.46 34.54 -7.66
C ALA A 553 16.91 36.01 -7.55
N PHE A 554 18.06 36.32 -8.14
CA PHE A 554 18.65 37.65 -8.19
C PHE A 554 17.85 38.65 -9.06
N SER A 555 17.96 39.93 -8.71
CA SER A 555 17.60 41.10 -9.51
C SER A 555 18.50 41.25 -10.75
N GLU A 556 18.10 42.13 -11.66
CA GLU A 556 18.81 42.44 -12.91
C GLU A 556 20.29 42.84 -12.70
N ASP A 557 21.14 42.44 -13.67
CA ASP A 557 22.58 42.71 -13.65
C ASP A 557 22.90 44.21 -13.61
N GLY A 558 23.87 44.58 -12.77
CA GLY A 558 24.27 45.98 -12.58
C GLY A 558 23.29 46.83 -11.76
N SER A 559 22.26 46.23 -11.16
CA SER A 559 21.37 46.95 -10.24
C SER A 559 21.90 46.96 -8.80
N ASN A 560 21.80 48.11 -8.11
CA ASN A 560 22.12 48.26 -6.68
C ASN A 560 21.30 47.33 -5.75
N ARG A 561 20.31 46.60 -6.30
CA ARG A 561 19.62 45.52 -5.60
C ARG A 561 20.44 44.25 -5.62
N LYS A 562 20.94 43.85 -6.80
CA LYS A 562 21.72 42.62 -6.97
C LYS A 562 22.95 42.59 -6.07
N ASP A 563 23.67 43.69 -5.92
CA ASP A 563 24.86 43.74 -5.04
C ASP A 563 24.53 43.30 -3.60
N LYS A 564 23.47 43.86 -3.02
CA LYS A 564 23.00 43.51 -1.67
C LYS A 564 22.41 42.11 -1.56
N GLU A 565 21.87 41.58 -2.65
CA GLU A 565 21.40 40.19 -2.73
C GLU A 565 22.58 39.22 -2.77
N VAL A 566 23.68 39.57 -3.46
CA VAL A 566 24.91 38.78 -3.50
C VAL A 566 25.59 38.76 -2.13
N ASP A 567 25.67 39.90 -1.43
CA ASP A 567 26.16 39.95 -0.04
C ASP A 567 25.36 39.02 0.88
N ILE A 568 24.02 39.09 0.81
CA ILE A 568 23.10 38.26 1.61
C ILE A 568 23.14 36.78 1.20
N HIS A 569 23.29 36.49 -0.09
CA HIS A 569 23.43 35.12 -0.57
C HIS A 569 24.75 34.51 -0.09
N LYS A 570 25.84 35.29 -0.12
CA LYS A 570 27.10 34.89 0.51
C LYS A 570 26.90 34.61 2.00
N PHE A 571 26.30 35.53 2.77
CA PHE A 571 26.04 35.30 4.19
C PHE A 571 25.16 34.05 4.45
N PHE A 572 24.27 33.69 3.52
CA PHE A 572 23.52 32.43 3.60
C PHE A 572 24.40 31.19 3.34
N CYS A 573 25.30 31.23 2.36
CA CYS A 573 26.26 30.14 2.11
C CYS A 573 27.27 30.00 3.26
N ASP A 574 27.81 31.12 3.76
CA ASP A 574 28.68 31.17 4.94
C ASP A 574 27.95 30.60 6.18
N PHE A 575 26.65 30.91 6.35
CA PHE A 575 25.80 30.34 7.41
C PHE A 575 25.60 28.82 7.27
N VAL A 576 25.36 28.31 6.06
CA VAL A 576 25.23 26.86 5.82
C VAL A 576 26.52 26.13 6.23
N GLN A 577 27.69 26.67 5.86
CA GLN A 577 29.00 26.11 6.25
C GLN A 577 29.21 26.17 7.78
N ASP A 578 28.85 27.28 8.42
CA ASP A 578 28.86 27.42 9.89
C ASP A 578 27.97 26.38 10.60
N THR A 579 26.82 26.00 10.03
CA THR A 579 25.92 24.99 10.64
C THR A 579 26.44 23.56 10.57
N ASP A 580 27.40 23.27 9.68
CA ASP A 580 28.00 21.94 9.54
C ASP A 580 29.21 21.79 10.48
N ALA A 581 30.06 22.82 10.57
CA ALA A 581 31.21 22.87 11.47
C ALA A 581 30.84 22.79 12.97
N LEU A 582 29.59 23.08 13.33
CA LEU A 582 29.07 22.96 14.71
C LEU A 582 28.61 21.54 15.09
N GLN A 583 28.66 20.56 14.17
CA GLN A 583 28.31 19.17 14.48
C GLN A 583 29.40 18.41 15.27
N GLU A 584 30.66 18.86 15.23
CA GLU A 584 31.80 18.19 15.87
C GLU A 584 32.00 18.51 17.36
N GLN A 585 31.21 19.41 17.94
CA GLN A 585 31.27 19.79 19.36
C GLN A 585 29.88 19.65 20.01
N GLU A 586 29.84 19.30 21.30
CA GLU A 586 28.60 19.02 22.05
C GLU A 586 27.66 20.24 22.08
N SER A 587 26.80 20.35 21.06
CA SER A 587 25.94 21.50 20.84
C SER A 587 24.63 21.36 21.61
N ASN A 588 24.30 22.38 22.42
CA ASN A 588 23.08 22.43 23.23
C ASN A 588 21.82 22.74 22.40
N GLY A 589 21.54 21.91 21.38
CA GLY A 589 20.29 21.92 20.61
C GLY A 589 20.07 23.11 19.68
N LEU A 590 21.15 23.67 19.11
CA LEU A 590 21.10 24.85 18.24
C LEU A 590 21.52 24.55 16.79
N ASN A 591 20.53 24.57 15.89
CA ASN A 591 20.65 24.96 14.48
C ASN A 591 21.62 24.13 13.63
N THR A 592 21.30 22.84 13.45
CA THR A 592 21.99 21.98 12.48
C THR A 592 21.46 22.18 11.05
N LEU A 593 22.23 21.74 10.05
CA LEU A 593 21.80 21.76 8.65
C LEU A 593 20.50 20.98 8.40
N SER A 594 20.24 19.91 9.17
CA SER A 594 18.97 19.17 9.17
C SER A 594 17.78 20.02 9.64
N GLU A 595 17.98 20.95 10.59
CA GLU A 595 16.93 21.88 11.04
C GLU A 595 16.67 22.97 9.99
N LEU A 596 17.71 23.47 9.31
CA LEU A 596 17.57 24.38 8.16
C LEU A 596 16.83 23.70 7.00
N HIS A 597 17.18 22.45 6.69
CA HIS A 597 16.49 21.65 5.68
C HIS A 597 15.03 21.39 6.08
N LYS A 598 14.73 21.15 7.38
CA LYS A 598 13.35 21.04 7.87
C LYS A 598 12.57 22.35 7.71
N PHE A 599 13.15 23.49 8.09
CA PHE A 599 12.52 24.80 7.98
C PHE A 599 12.13 25.14 6.52
N ILE A 600 12.99 24.78 5.56
CA ILE A 600 12.77 25.09 4.14
C ILE A 600 11.91 24.04 3.43
N THR A 601 12.04 22.75 3.78
CA THR A 601 11.42 21.65 3.01
C THR A 601 10.28 20.94 3.74
N GLY A 602 10.13 21.13 5.05
CA GLY A 602 9.20 20.37 5.89
C GLY A 602 9.70 18.98 6.29
N CYS A 603 10.96 18.63 6.03
CA CYS A 603 11.56 17.33 6.36
C CYS A 603 13.02 17.48 6.84
N GLU A 604 13.42 16.76 7.88
CA GLU A 604 14.79 16.85 8.45
C GLU A 604 15.82 16.13 7.58
N ARG A 605 15.43 15.00 6.98
CA ARG A 605 16.24 14.17 6.07
C ARG A 605 15.89 14.46 4.61
N ILE A 606 16.81 14.22 3.68
CA ILE A 606 16.53 14.22 2.24
C ILE A 606 15.57 13.04 1.92
N PRO A 607 14.44 13.26 1.25
CA PRO A 607 13.56 12.17 0.81
C PRO A 607 14.26 11.22 -0.18
N PRO A 608 13.94 9.91 -0.22
CA PRO A 608 14.47 8.99 -1.24
C PRO A 608 14.15 9.36 -2.69
N LEU A 609 13.04 10.08 -2.92
CA LEU A 609 12.67 10.67 -4.22
C LEU A 609 13.37 12.00 -4.52
N GLY A 610 14.25 12.47 -3.63
CA GLY A 610 14.80 13.83 -3.65
C GLY A 610 13.73 14.91 -3.42
N LEU A 611 14.07 16.14 -3.79
CA LEU A 611 13.12 17.25 -3.82
C LEU A 611 12.59 17.45 -5.26
N PRO A 612 11.28 17.74 -5.45
CA PRO A 612 10.68 17.89 -6.79
C PRO A 612 11.14 19.15 -7.56
N LYS A 613 11.96 20.01 -6.95
CA LYS A 613 12.64 21.17 -7.54
C LYS A 613 13.76 21.65 -6.60
N ARG A 614 14.70 22.44 -7.13
CA ARG A 614 15.73 23.16 -6.36
C ARG A 614 15.10 24.09 -5.32
N ILE A 615 15.84 24.37 -4.26
CA ILE A 615 15.43 25.32 -3.22
C ILE A 615 15.64 26.74 -3.71
N SER A 616 14.57 27.52 -3.86
CA SER A 616 14.66 28.91 -4.34
C SER A 616 15.01 29.87 -3.19
N VAL A 617 16.15 30.55 -3.28
CA VAL A 617 16.53 31.68 -2.41
C VAL A 617 15.99 32.96 -3.03
N LYS A 618 15.16 33.68 -2.27
CA LYS A 618 14.48 34.93 -2.68
C LYS A 618 14.90 36.06 -1.76
N PHE A 619 14.82 37.31 -2.24
CA PHE A 619 15.32 38.46 -1.50
C PHE A 619 14.22 39.51 -1.23
N LYS A 620 14.09 39.93 0.03
CA LYS A 620 13.05 40.88 0.48
C LYS A 620 13.61 42.30 0.61
N HIS A 621 13.29 43.12 -0.38
CA HIS A 621 13.55 44.56 -0.43
C HIS A 621 12.46 45.38 0.28
N GLY A 622 12.66 46.70 0.39
CA GLY A 622 11.62 47.64 0.83
C GLY A 622 11.27 47.57 2.33
N CYS A 623 12.17 47.02 3.15
CA CYS A 623 12.01 47.06 4.61
C CYS A 623 12.17 48.49 5.14
N ILE A 624 11.39 48.86 6.17
CA ILE A 624 11.53 50.14 6.86
C ILE A 624 12.89 50.27 7.57
N GLU A 625 13.33 51.49 7.88
CA GLU A 625 14.53 51.71 8.70
C GLU A 625 14.41 50.99 10.05
N ARG A 626 15.50 50.38 10.50
CA ARG A 626 15.57 49.57 11.74
C ARG A 626 14.58 48.40 11.80
N CYS A 627 14.08 47.93 10.65
CA CYS A 627 13.33 46.68 10.59
C CYS A 627 14.17 45.52 11.16
N ARG A 628 13.49 44.55 11.78
CA ARG A 628 14.06 43.27 12.23
C ARG A 628 13.20 42.10 11.74
N CYS A 629 12.66 42.21 10.53
CA CYS A 629 11.89 41.10 9.98
C CYS A 629 12.84 39.95 9.65
N ARG A 630 12.47 38.73 10.05
CA ARG A 630 13.31 37.54 9.93
C ARG A 630 13.24 36.91 8.54
N PRO A 631 14.20 36.01 8.21
CA PRO A 631 14.03 35.01 7.17
C PRO A 631 12.70 34.26 7.29
N THR A 632 12.06 33.98 6.16
CA THR A 632 10.80 33.19 6.10
C THR A 632 10.87 32.11 5.05
N ALA A 633 10.38 30.92 5.36
CA ALA A 633 10.33 29.78 4.44
C ALA A 633 8.90 29.43 4.00
N SER A 634 8.79 28.82 2.82
CA SER A 634 7.57 28.15 2.34
C SER A 634 7.92 26.72 1.97
N THR A 635 7.48 25.76 2.79
CA THR A 635 7.69 24.32 2.57
C THR A 635 6.96 23.84 1.32
N CYS A 636 5.88 24.51 0.92
CA CYS A 636 5.18 24.24 -0.34
C CYS A 636 5.99 24.71 -1.56
N ASP A 637 6.52 25.94 -1.52
CA ASP A 637 7.29 26.51 -2.64
C ASP A 637 8.72 25.98 -2.72
N LEU A 638 9.22 25.30 -1.68
CA LEU A 638 10.63 24.99 -1.50
C LEU A 638 11.47 26.26 -1.67
N SER A 639 11.17 27.28 -0.87
CA SER A 639 11.88 28.56 -0.97
C SER A 639 12.05 29.26 0.36
N ILE A 640 13.23 29.85 0.57
CA ILE A 640 13.53 30.78 1.67
C ILE A 640 13.59 32.21 1.15
N THR A 641 13.09 33.15 1.95
CA THR A 641 13.09 34.59 1.64
C THR A 641 13.95 35.32 2.65
N LEU A 642 15.07 35.87 2.19
CA LEU A 642 16.09 36.52 3.00
C LEU A 642 15.91 38.06 2.98
N PRO A 643 15.84 38.74 4.14
CA PRO A 643 15.75 40.20 4.21
C PRO A 643 17.07 40.90 3.86
N VAL A 644 17.08 41.79 2.86
CA VAL A 644 18.34 42.41 2.40
C VAL A 644 18.89 43.53 3.30
N HIS A 645 18.23 43.81 4.43
CA HIS A 645 18.67 44.87 5.35
C HIS A 645 19.78 44.43 6.32
N TYR A 646 20.24 43.18 6.22
CA TYR A 646 21.38 42.63 6.96
C TYR A 646 22.70 42.60 6.16
N HIS A 647 22.73 43.18 4.95
CA HIS A 647 23.80 42.98 3.97
C HIS A 647 25.19 43.50 4.39
N ASP A 648 25.26 44.28 5.47
CA ASP A 648 26.48 44.84 6.05
C ASP A 648 26.93 44.13 7.35
N ASN A 649 26.16 43.15 7.86
CA ASN A 649 26.43 42.53 9.16
C ASN A 649 26.05 41.04 9.24
N TYR A 650 27.04 40.17 9.02
CA TYR A 650 26.88 38.71 9.14
C TYR A 650 26.38 38.25 10.51
N SER A 651 26.85 38.85 11.61
CA SER A 651 26.42 38.46 12.96
C SER A 651 24.92 38.69 13.19
N GLN A 652 24.36 39.80 12.70
CA GLN A 652 22.93 40.08 12.76
C GLN A 652 22.12 39.20 11.78
N PHE A 653 22.67 38.87 10.61
CA PHE A 653 22.07 37.89 9.71
C PHE A 653 21.97 36.51 10.39
N LYS A 654 23.07 36.05 11.01
CA LYS A 654 23.15 34.78 11.75
C LYS A 654 22.17 34.73 12.92
N GLU A 655 22.14 35.75 13.80
CA GLU A 655 21.17 35.86 14.90
C GLU A 655 19.71 35.79 14.39
N SER A 656 19.42 36.40 13.23
CA SER A 656 18.09 36.40 12.61
C SER A 656 17.71 35.05 12.00
N MET A 657 18.67 34.34 11.38
CA MET A 657 18.52 32.94 10.93
C MET A 657 18.32 32.01 12.12
N ASP A 658 19.19 32.09 13.13
CA ASP A 658 19.15 31.25 14.34
C ASP A 658 17.79 31.37 15.05
N SER A 659 17.32 32.60 15.25
CA SER A 659 16.00 32.88 15.84
C SER A 659 14.84 32.39 14.96
N ALA A 660 14.97 32.42 13.63
CA ALA A 660 13.97 31.86 12.72
C ALA A 660 13.92 30.33 12.73
N LEU A 661 15.06 29.65 12.91
CA LEU A 661 15.12 28.19 13.02
C LEU A 661 14.58 27.69 14.36
N ILE A 662 14.86 28.39 15.47
CA ILE A 662 14.33 28.03 16.80
C ILE A 662 12.80 28.19 16.84
N GLU A 663 12.28 29.35 16.42
CA GLU A 663 10.84 29.65 16.46
C GLU A 663 10.06 28.99 15.31
N GLY A 664 10.74 28.57 14.24
CA GLY A 664 10.17 27.85 13.09
C GLY A 664 9.87 26.37 13.33
N LYS A 665 10.05 25.85 14.56
CA LYS A 665 9.81 24.44 14.94
C LYS A 665 8.32 24.11 15.10
N GLY A 666 7.56 24.37 14.03
CA GLY A 666 6.12 24.13 13.87
C GLY A 666 5.36 25.40 13.44
N PHE A 667 4.53 25.31 12.39
CA PHE A 667 3.70 26.44 11.93
C PHE A 667 2.50 26.71 12.86
N GLY A 668 2.76 27.10 14.11
CA GLY A 668 1.70 27.41 15.05
C GLY A 668 2.15 27.67 16.49
N LEU A 669 2.73 28.85 16.76
CA LEU A 669 2.70 29.49 18.09
C LEU A 669 2.97 31.00 18.02
N LEU A 670 1.90 31.76 17.78
CA LEU A 670 1.62 33.04 18.46
C LEU A 670 0.20 32.93 19.04
#